data_AF-A0A3D3JKH0-F1
#
_entry.id   AF-A0A3D3JKH0-F1
#
_cell.length_a   1.000
_cell.length_b   1.000
_cell.length_c   1.000
_cell.angle_alpha   90.00
_cell.angle_beta   90.00
_cell.angle_gamma   90.00
#
_symmetry.space_group_name_H-M   'P 1'
#
loop_
_entity.id
_entity.type
_entity.pdbx_description
1 polymer ?
#
loop_
_entity_poly.entity_id
_entity_poly.type
_entity_poly.pdbx_seq_one_letter_code
_entity_poly.pdbx_strand_id
1 'polypeptide(L)'
;MATQELQWMALPYDVEKRDGATMLRVAVMCLPKLQDTTTADNTLAEYPDFTDWPLTLQGILIGLNIGGTNIPPTDLTPVDDAPDSETWKAIFRPTTLVRPFEYKPFTDFRIFSYPVGLVQKTTADLLTSLAKSYVNVEPLVPPMGNNVGGINNDKLSSVGAQDPALQQLSQILLPYIETEKDEIQLRSLKQRWETEGRNATLMMMRQETAPKQQRDVRKGPVEVPSNPETMLERPVSLATPVGQLQMVEIYHTPRNYAVDGVVNGKKLPRVQRVKPSRPKFDFHQVVSVMRDYPVMLRRLGLVRHFEFKMPDGMSANGKIRVNVTFPSPKVGTKNVVPWTAYRLTTSGDAAYWQFLPRPDSDSEIVGPVLCLNDTTNYDVVQIDVDTSAMKTLNFTRAVVGRLKKTMNTRDQKADASPPAVRGTGLQLIRVNRGLKLAKSLIRNAKNYNRLVANEEVTLYADDVLRGYRIDVFDAKDNAWRSLMRRNLTLKFPEAATPALRNTGVTVNDEEGVLSFAATRPVSPDPNAMRSLYAHETIAQWENWSLVAPRIGSFIGAEDELQPDQPTQSSPNDFEYRVDSTASIVAKSLPRLRYGRKYRLRARIVDVAGNGPALDELNPLDFTCATELITYLRWDPIVSPTIALRNHPIEGESLERMVIRTFNESDDETVLPPIEAPSLRHVFPPMASVETCERHSLFDDEVSGSMKSDMYDIIVKKTGKTGQPADVPTQWYERSASGGLVPLGAINTTPPVAKQQNAIRYPIAQVDKAVSPYLPDPMSRAVTFQSVPGMNANELLEISMSGVSTAAITSATGVVTVAFDGLANWPDVESILLKLDEGTEKPSWDAGTKTLTIRLPKGEQAWIRFSSSLGTDQTEADTRSALHGHMSTLNKANVTGGALKAAVRGLSWLITPGRTLHLVHATQKPLKKPKVVKGAVKGRWFDSTNARIHLT
;
A
#
# COMPACT_ATOMS: atom_id res chain seq x y z
N MET A 1 -35.07 -13.57 33.16
CA MET A 1 -34.59 -14.91 33.60
C MET A 1 -33.56 -15.33 32.57
N ALA A 2 -32.36 -15.72 33.01
CA ALA A 2 -31.30 -16.16 32.12
C ALA A 2 -31.73 -17.39 31.32
N THR A 3 -31.49 -17.35 30.02
CA THR A 3 -31.76 -18.45 29.07
C THR A 3 -30.61 -18.54 28.08
N GLN A 4 -30.41 -19.69 27.45
CA GLN A 4 -29.34 -19.87 26.48
C GLN A 4 -29.84 -20.54 25.21
N GLU A 5 -29.37 -20.05 24.07
CA GLU A 5 -29.51 -20.74 22.78
C GLU A 5 -28.12 -21.23 22.36
N LEU A 6 -27.98 -22.53 22.15
CA LEU A 6 -26.74 -23.15 21.70
C LEU A 6 -26.88 -23.56 20.24
N GLN A 7 -26.09 -22.93 19.37
CA GLN A 7 -26.09 -23.27 17.95
C GLN A 7 -24.94 -24.24 17.65
N TRP A 8 -25.28 -25.45 17.20
CA TRP A 8 -24.36 -26.54 16.94
C TRP A 8 -24.25 -26.81 15.45
N MET A 9 -23.06 -26.66 14.88
CA MET A 9 -22.80 -26.87 13.45
C MET A 9 -21.86 -28.05 13.26
N ALA A 10 -22.19 -28.94 12.33
CA ALA A 10 -21.31 -30.02 11.88
C ALA A 10 -20.63 -29.60 10.58
N LEU A 11 -19.30 -29.44 10.62
CA LEU A 11 -18.48 -28.96 9.51
C LEU A 11 -17.55 -30.10 9.04
N PRO A 12 -17.86 -30.78 7.94
CA PRO A 12 -16.92 -31.69 7.28
C PRO A 12 -15.59 -30.99 7.04
N TYR A 13 -14.45 -31.63 7.31
CA TYR A 13 -13.17 -31.00 7.00
C TYR A 13 -12.11 -31.90 6.39
N ASP A 14 -12.20 -33.22 6.52
CA ASP A 14 -11.14 -34.12 6.09
C ASP A 14 -11.65 -35.55 5.84
N VAL A 15 -10.92 -36.29 5.00
CA VAL A 15 -11.13 -37.70 4.66
C VAL A 15 -9.80 -38.41 4.45
N GLU A 16 -9.66 -39.58 5.06
CA GLU A 16 -8.45 -40.38 4.98
C GLU A 16 -8.80 -41.84 4.68
N LYS A 17 -7.96 -42.52 3.88
CA LYS A 17 -8.03 -43.97 3.71
C LYS A 17 -7.07 -44.64 4.68
N ARG A 18 -7.59 -45.37 5.67
CA ARG A 18 -6.81 -46.04 6.71
C ARG A 18 -7.30 -47.47 6.90
N ASP A 19 -6.37 -48.44 6.85
CA ASP A 19 -6.65 -49.88 7.07
C ASP A 19 -7.81 -50.46 6.24
N GLY A 20 -7.94 -50.02 4.98
CA GLY A 20 -9.00 -50.47 4.07
C GLY A 20 -10.37 -49.82 4.30
N ALA A 21 -10.51 -48.98 5.33
CA ALA A 21 -11.70 -48.17 5.58
C ALA A 21 -11.46 -46.70 5.16
N THR A 22 -12.56 -46.01 4.84
CA THR A 22 -12.56 -44.56 4.64
C THR A 22 -13.01 -43.91 5.94
N MET A 23 -12.13 -43.13 6.56
CA MET A 23 -12.39 -42.38 7.77
C MET A 23 -12.74 -40.94 7.39
N LEU A 24 -13.83 -40.41 7.94
CA LEU A 24 -14.27 -39.04 7.73
C LEU A 24 -14.07 -38.24 9.02
N ARG A 25 -13.71 -36.97 8.89
CA ARG A 25 -13.60 -36.06 10.02
C ARG A 25 -14.55 -34.89 9.92
N VAL A 26 -15.13 -34.54 11.06
CA VAL A 26 -16.07 -33.43 11.21
C VAL A 26 -15.70 -32.60 12.42
N ALA A 27 -15.80 -31.28 12.28
CA ALA A 27 -15.69 -30.34 13.36
C ALA A 27 -17.10 -29.98 13.85
N VAL A 28 -17.36 -30.24 15.12
CA VAL A 28 -18.59 -29.83 15.80
C VAL A 28 -18.31 -28.51 16.51
N MET A 29 -18.89 -27.43 16.01
CA MET A 29 -18.76 -26.09 16.59
C MET A 29 -20.01 -25.72 17.38
N CYS A 30 -19.83 -25.30 18.65
CA CYS A 30 -20.89 -24.75 19.49
C CYS A 30 -20.74 -23.23 19.61
N LEU A 31 -21.78 -22.50 19.23
CA LEU A 31 -21.88 -21.05 19.38
C LEU A 31 -22.92 -20.71 20.47
N PRO A 32 -22.48 -20.32 21.66
CA PRO A 32 -23.39 -19.92 22.73
C PRO A 32 -23.97 -18.53 22.46
N LYS A 33 -25.29 -18.41 22.60
CA LYS A 33 -26.02 -17.14 22.63
C LYS A 33 -26.71 -17.04 23.99
N LEU A 34 -26.07 -16.33 24.92
CA LEU A 34 -26.59 -16.08 26.26
C LEU A 34 -27.63 -14.97 26.19
N GLN A 35 -28.84 -15.21 26.70
CA GLN A 35 -30.02 -14.37 26.49
C GLN A 35 -30.72 -14.03 27.80
N ASP A 36 -31.36 -12.86 27.82
CA ASP A 36 -32.30 -12.44 28.86
C ASP A 36 -33.55 -11.80 28.22
N THR A 37 -34.51 -11.41 29.05
CA THR A 37 -35.74 -10.71 28.60
C THR A 37 -35.46 -9.27 28.17
N THR A 38 -34.51 -8.61 28.83
CA THR A 38 -34.16 -7.20 28.58
C THR A 38 -32.73 -7.07 28.08
N THR A 39 -32.36 -5.89 27.59
CA THR A 39 -30.99 -5.54 27.18
C THR A 39 -30.08 -5.16 28.35
N ALA A 40 -30.43 -5.52 29.58
CA ALA A 40 -29.62 -5.20 30.76
C ALA A 40 -28.29 -5.96 30.71
N ASP A 41 -27.19 -5.28 31.07
CA ASP A 41 -25.89 -5.90 31.24
C ASP A 41 -25.98 -6.93 32.39
N ASN A 42 -25.36 -8.09 32.22
CA ASN A 42 -25.33 -9.18 33.19
C ASN A 42 -23.91 -9.76 33.32
N THR A 43 -23.72 -10.82 34.10
CA THR A 43 -22.43 -11.49 34.30
C THR A 43 -22.53 -12.97 33.93
N LEU A 44 -21.37 -13.60 33.68
CA LEU A 44 -21.30 -15.01 33.34
C LEU A 44 -21.79 -15.93 34.47
N ALA A 45 -21.77 -15.46 35.73
CA ALA A 45 -22.29 -16.19 36.88
C ALA A 45 -23.78 -16.57 36.76
N GLU A 46 -24.58 -15.76 36.05
CA GLU A 46 -26.00 -16.06 35.80
C GLU A 46 -26.21 -17.18 34.75
N TYR A 47 -25.13 -17.68 34.15
CA TYR A 47 -25.13 -18.78 33.18
C TYR A 47 -24.19 -19.90 33.68
N PRO A 48 -24.59 -20.69 34.70
CA PRO A 48 -23.70 -21.65 35.37
C PRO A 48 -23.03 -22.65 34.43
N ASP A 49 -23.73 -23.06 33.36
CA ASP A 49 -23.21 -23.96 32.31
C ASP A 49 -21.92 -23.44 31.65
N PHE A 50 -21.70 -22.12 31.64
CA PHE A 50 -20.55 -21.44 31.03
C PHE A 50 -19.52 -20.93 32.03
N THR A 51 -19.72 -21.12 33.34
CA THR A 51 -18.68 -20.81 34.33
C THR A 51 -17.47 -21.75 34.21
N ASP A 52 -17.73 -22.99 33.78
CA ASP A 52 -16.72 -23.99 33.38
C ASP A 52 -17.26 -24.82 32.21
N TRP A 53 -17.32 -24.21 31.03
CA TRP A 53 -17.86 -24.85 29.84
C TRP A 53 -17.18 -26.18 29.47
N PRO A 54 -15.83 -26.31 29.53
CA PRO A 54 -15.16 -27.59 29.27
C PRO A 54 -15.67 -28.74 30.16
N LEU A 55 -15.95 -28.47 31.43
CA LEU A 55 -16.53 -29.46 32.35
C LEU A 55 -17.98 -29.78 31.98
N THR A 56 -18.80 -28.75 31.72
CA THR A 56 -20.20 -28.93 31.28
C THR A 56 -20.30 -29.77 30.01
N LEU A 57 -19.39 -29.54 29.05
CA LEU A 57 -19.33 -30.23 27.77
C LEU A 57 -19.09 -31.74 27.90
N GLN A 58 -18.41 -32.21 28.96
CA GLN A 58 -18.21 -33.64 29.20
C GLN A 58 -19.52 -34.39 29.45
N GLY A 59 -20.56 -33.70 29.97
CA GLY A 59 -21.89 -34.26 30.19
C GLY A 59 -22.83 -34.16 28.98
N ILE A 60 -22.40 -33.58 27.86
CA ILE A 60 -23.20 -33.41 26.65
C ILE A 60 -22.90 -34.54 25.67
N LEU A 61 -23.93 -35.24 25.22
CA LEU A 61 -23.81 -36.31 24.23
C LEU A 61 -23.92 -35.73 22.81
N ILE A 62 -22.87 -35.92 22.02
CA ILE A 62 -22.77 -35.43 20.64
C ILE A 62 -22.79 -36.63 19.70
N GLY A 63 -23.79 -36.70 18.83
CA GLY A 63 -23.87 -37.60 17.68
C GLY A 63 -24.01 -36.81 16.37
N LEU A 64 -24.12 -37.51 15.25
CA LEU A 64 -24.33 -36.90 13.93
C LEU A 64 -25.56 -37.48 13.26
N ASN A 65 -26.15 -36.72 12.34
CA ASN A 65 -27.10 -37.24 11.37
C ASN A 65 -26.59 -36.89 9.96
N ILE A 66 -26.44 -37.91 9.11
CA ILE A 66 -25.98 -37.79 7.72
C ILE A 66 -27.09 -38.32 6.82
N GLY A 67 -27.83 -37.42 6.18
CA GLY A 67 -28.90 -37.79 5.23
C GLY A 67 -29.94 -38.78 5.79
N GLY A 68 -30.23 -38.72 7.09
CA GLY A 68 -31.14 -39.65 7.77
C GLY A 68 -30.46 -40.76 8.57
N THR A 69 -29.19 -41.06 8.28
CA THR A 69 -28.38 -42.05 9.03
C THR A 69 -27.84 -41.41 10.31
N ASN A 70 -28.16 -41.97 11.47
CA ASN A 70 -27.66 -41.47 12.76
C ASN A 70 -26.35 -42.17 13.12
N ILE A 71 -25.34 -41.38 13.47
CA ILE A 71 -24.07 -41.85 14.04
C ILE A 71 -24.12 -41.53 15.54
N PRO A 72 -24.18 -42.54 16.41
CA PRO A 72 -24.27 -42.32 17.85
C PRO A 72 -22.94 -41.79 18.41
N PRO A 73 -22.95 -41.16 19.60
CA PRO A 73 -21.73 -40.68 20.26
C PRO A 73 -20.64 -41.74 20.44
N THR A 74 -21.02 -43.02 20.58
CA THR A 74 -20.09 -44.16 20.74
C THR A 74 -19.25 -44.43 19.51
N ASP A 75 -19.69 -43.98 18.34
CA ASP A 75 -19.04 -44.23 17.05
C ASP A 75 -18.20 -43.01 16.59
N LEU A 76 -18.16 -41.95 17.42
CA LEU A 76 -17.35 -40.77 17.20
C LEU A 76 -16.09 -40.82 18.06
N THR A 77 -14.92 -40.77 17.43
CA THR A 77 -13.63 -40.72 18.12
C THR A 77 -13.12 -39.28 18.14
N PRO A 78 -12.90 -38.65 19.31
CA PRO A 78 -12.29 -37.33 19.38
C PRO A 78 -10.87 -37.32 18.78
N VAL A 79 -10.55 -36.30 17.98
CA VAL A 79 -9.22 -36.15 17.34
C VAL A 79 -8.30 -35.22 18.13
N ASP A 80 -8.87 -34.17 18.74
CA ASP A 80 -8.12 -33.17 19.49
C ASP A 80 -7.96 -33.55 20.97
N ASP A 81 -7.01 -32.89 21.64
CA ASP A 81 -6.93 -32.90 23.10
C ASP A 81 -8.24 -32.49 23.77
N ALA A 82 -8.46 -32.98 24.99
CA ALA A 82 -9.63 -32.62 25.78
C ALA A 82 -9.65 -31.10 26.05
N PRO A 83 -10.84 -30.45 25.96
CA PRO A 83 -11.01 -29.06 26.37
C PRO A 83 -10.52 -28.80 27.79
N ASP A 84 -9.87 -27.65 27.99
CA ASP A 84 -9.15 -27.32 29.22
C ASP A 84 -9.91 -26.28 30.06
N SER A 85 -10.45 -26.74 31.19
CA SER A 85 -11.13 -25.92 32.19
C SER A 85 -10.25 -24.79 32.76
N GLU A 86 -8.94 -25.00 32.90
CA GLU A 86 -8.06 -23.97 33.44
C GLU A 86 -7.93 -22.79 32.47
N THR A 87 -7.76 -23.09 31.18
CA THR A 87 -7.70 -22.08 30.12
C THR A 87 -9.02 -21.35 29.96
N TRP A 88 -10.16 -22.05 30.09
CA TRP A 88 -11.46 -21.40 30.12
C TRP A 88 -11.54 -20.36 31.25
N LYS A 89 -11.19 -20.76 32.48
CA LYS A 89 -11.24 -19.89 33.66
C LYS A 89 -10.22 -18.75 33.64
N ALA A 90 -9.11 -18.91 32.91
CA ALA A 90 -8.12 -17.84 32.72
C ALA A 90 -8.65 -16.71 31.82
N ILE A 91 -9.57 -17.01 30.90
CA ILE A 91 -10.18 -16.03 29.98
C ILE A 91 -11.52 -15.53 30.53
N PHE A 92 -12.35 -16.44 31.03
CA PHE A 92 -13.73 -16.17 31.43
C PHE A 92 -13.90 -16.38 32.94
N ARG A 93 -14.24 -15.30 33.63
CA ARG A 93 -14.49 -15.27 35.08
C ARG A 93 -15.99 -15.23 35.34
N PRO A 94 -16.46 -15.60 36.54
CA PRO A 94 -17.86 -15.40 36.91
C PRO A 94 -18.32 -13.93 36.76
N THR A 95 -17.41 -12.97 36.94
CA THR A 95 -17.66 -11.53 36.78
C THR A 95 -17.67 -11.04 35.33
N THR A 96 -17.32 -11.89 34.36
CA THR A 96 -17.23 -11.53 32.95
C THR A 96 -18.54 -10.92 32.46
N LEU A 97 -18.46 -9.75 31.84
CA LEU A 97 -19.61 -9.05 31.28
C LEU A 97 -20.31 -9.90 30.21
N VAL A 98 -21.61 -10.10 30.38
CA VAL A 98 -22.50 -10.71 29.39
C VAL A 98 -23.56 -9.69 29.01
N ARG A 99 -23.55 -9.27 27.73
CA ARG A 99 -24.68 -8.56 27.14
C ARG A 99 -25.62 -9.57 26.51
N PRO A 100 -26.92 -9.56 26.83
CA PRO A 100 -27.90 -10.43 26.19
C PRO A 100 -27.77 -10.39 24.67
N PHE A 101 -27.66 -11.57 24.05
CA PHE A 101 -27.41 -11.69 22.63
C PHE A 101 -28.57 -11.10 21.82
N GLU A 102 -28.24 -10.15 20.94
CA GLU A 102 -29.17 -9.55 19.98
C GLU A 102 -28.53 -9.61 18.58
N TYR A 103 -29.22 -10.24 17.63
CA TYR A 103 -28.72 -10.38 16.26
C TYR A 103 -28.62 -9.01 15.56
N LYS A 104 -27.46 -8.73 14.95
CA LYS A 104 -27.18 -7.49 14.22
C LYS A 104 -26.97 -7.81 12.74
N PRO A 105 -28.00 -7.62 11.88
CA PRO A 105 -27.94 -8.06 10.49
C PRO A 105 -27.07 -7.19 9.59
N PHE A 106 -26.77 -5.94 9.98
CA PHE A 106 -26.13 -4.92 9.14
C PHE A 106 -26.83 -4.64 7.79
N THR A 107 -28.04 -5.15 7.58
CA THR A 107 -28.81 -5.00 6.34
C THR A 107 -29.29 -3.56 6.09
N ASP A 108 -29.24 -2.72 7.13
CA ASP A 108 -29.56 -1.30 7.12
C ASP A 108 -28.32 -0.38 6.99
N PHE A 109 -27.13 -0.95 6.73
CA PHE A 109 -25.90 -0.20 6.54
C PHE A 109 -25.64 0.13 5.07
N ARG A 110 -25.07 1.32 4.83
CA ARG A 110 -24.51 1.70 3.53
C ARG A 110 -23.07 1.21 3.41
N ILE A 111 -22.70 0.63 2.28
CA ILE A 111 -21.39 0.04 2.02
C ILE A 111 -20.60 0.93 1.05
N PHE A 112 -19.44 1.39 1.50
CA PHE A 112 -18.44 2.11 0.71
C PHE A 112 -17.42 1.11 0.17
N SER A 113 -17.21 1.15 -1.14
CA SER A 113 -16.25 0.33 -1.90
C SER A 113 -15.98 1.04 -3.23
N TYR A 114 -14.82 0.80 -3.86
CA TYR A 114 -14.53 1.28 -5.21
C TYR A 114 -13.83 0.21 -6.05
N PRO A 115 -14.00 0.23 -7.39
CA PRO A 115 -13.43 -0.77 -8.28
C PRO A 115 -11.93 -0.55 -8.49
N VAL A 116 -11.07 -1.26 -7.77
CA VAL A 116 -9.61 -1.01 -7.76
C VAL A 116 -9.00 -1.20 -9.16
N GLY A 117 -9.37 -2.27 -9.88
CA GLY A 117 -8.87 -2.52 -11.23
C GLY A 117 -9.28 -1.43 -12.24
N LEU A 118 -10.48 -0.87 -12.10
CA LEU A 118 -10.95 0.23 -12.94
C LEU A 118 -10.21 1.54 -12.63
N VAL A 119 -9.98 1.84 -11.34
CA VAL A 119 -9.19 3.01 -10.92
C VAL A 119 -7.75 2.91 -11.40
N GLN A 120 -7.12 1.73 -11.28
CA GLN A 120 -5.78 1.50 -11.83
C GLN A 120 -5.75 1.77 -13.33
N LYS A 121 -6.69 1.21 -14.09
CA LYS A 121 -6.79 1.43 -15.53
C LYS A 121 -6.88 2.92 -15.85
N THR A 122 -7.68 3.67 -15.12
CA THR A 122 -7.82 5.12 -15.28
C THR A 122 -6.53 5.90 -15.03
N THR A 123 -5.77 5.55 -13.99
CA THR A 123 -4.44 6.16 -13.79
C THR A 123 -3.45 5.78 -14.90
N ALA A 124 -3.49 4.54 -15.39
CA ALA A 124 -2.64 4.05 -16.47
C ALA A 124 -2.98 4.68 -17.82
N ASP A 125 -4.26 4.92 -18.12
CA ASP A 125 -4.73 5.54 -19.36
C ASP A 125 -4.29 7.01 -19.44
N LEU A 126 -4.29 7.74 -18.31
CA LEU A 126 -3.71 9.08 -18.24
C LEU A 126 -2.21 9.07 -18.56
N LEU A 127 -1.44 8.21 -17.89
CA LEU A 127 0.01 8.11 -18.12
C LEU A 127 0.33 7.68 -19.55
N THR A 128 -0.46 6.78 -20.13
CA THR A 128 -0.33 6.36 -21.53
C THR A 128 -0.58 7.54 -22.49
N SER A 129 -1.61 8.35 -22.22
CA SER A 129 -1.96 9.52 -23.03
C SER A 129 -0.88 10.61 -22.95
N LEU A 130 -0.32 10.83 -21.76
CA LEU A 130 0.80 11.73 -21.54
C LEU A 130 2.06 11.21 -22.23
N ALA A 131 2.41 9.94 -22.05
CA ALA A 131 3.60 9.34 -22.66
C ALA A 131 3.54 9.38 -24.20
N LYS A 132 2.35 9.18 -24.80
CA LYS A 132 2.14 9.29 -26.25
C LYS A 132 2.42 10.71 -26.77
N SER A 133 2.11 11.71 -25.97
CA SER A 133 2.21 13.13 -26.33
C SER A 133 3.55 13.77 -25.97
N TYR A 134 4.18 13.27 -24.91
CA TYR A 134 5.35 13.83 -24.25
C TYR A 134 6.37 12.72 -24.00
N VAL A 135 6.88 12.07 -25.04
CA VAL A 135 7.69 10.83 -24.91
C VAL A 135 9.00 11.07 -24.14
N ASN A 136 9.80 12.04 -24.59
CA ASN A 136 11.14 12.36 -24.07
C ASN A 136 11.27 13.83 -23.63
N VAL A 137 10.14 14.48 -23.35
CA VAL A 137 10.07 15.86 -22.88
C VAL A 137 9.02 15.90 -21.78
N GLU A 138 9.26 16.63 -20.70
CA GLU A 138 8.25 16.78 -19.65
C GLU A 138 7.09 17.66 -20.11
N PRO A 139 5.84 17.34 -19.72
CA PRO A 139 4.72 18.25 -19.91
C PRO A 139 4.98 19.57 -19.14
N LEU A 140 4.74 20.70 -19.80
CA LEU A 140 4.88 22.04 -19.23
C LEU A 140 3.59 22.82 -19.41
N VAL A 141 3.28 23.70 -18.45
CA VAL A 141 2.27 24.75 -18.67
C VAL A 141 2.97 25.97 -19.28
N PRO A 142 2.65 26.36 -20.52
CA PRO A 142 3.25 27.52 -21.15
C PRO A 142 2.73 28.84 -20.54
N PRO A 143 3.49 29.94 -20.67
CA PRO A 143 3.06 31.25 -20.21
C PRO A 143 1.85 31.76 -21.01
N MET A 144 0.69 31.94 -20.37
CA MET A 144 -0.52 32.48 -21.02
C MET A 144 -0.53 34.01 -21.18
N GLY A 145 -0.63 34.52 -22.41
CA GLY A 145 -0.77 35.96 -22.68
C GLY A 145 -2.21 36.49 -22.52
N ASN A 146 -2.42 37.43 -21.58
CA ASN A 146 -3.60 38.28 -21.34
C ASN A 146 -5.03 37.66 -21.19
N ASN A 147 -5.66 38.01 -20.06
CA ASN A 147 -7.10 38.01 -19.72
C ASN A 147 -8.00 36.89 -20.28
N VAL A 148 -7.84 35.68 -19.74
CA VAL A 148 -8.96 34.73 -19.66
C VAL A 148 -9.65 34.91 -18.31
N GLY A 149 -10.82 35.56 -18.28
CA GLY A 149 -11.61 35.65 -17.05
C GLY A 149 -12.09 34.28 -16.57
N GLY A 150 -11.85 33.95 -15.30
CA GLY A 150 -12.44 32.83 -14.55
C GLY A 150 -12.49 31.50 -15.30
N ILE A 151 -11.42 30.70 -15.23
CA ILE A 151 -11.37 29.35 -15.82
C ILE A 151 -12.15 28.38 -14.91
N ASN A 152 -13.26 27.81 -15.40
CA ASN A 152 -13.89 26.59 -14.88
C ASN A 152 -13.66 25.44 -15.89
N ASN A 153 -14.06 24.21 -15.58
CA ASN A 153 -13.81 23.04 -16.44
C ASN A 153 -14.39 23.24 -17.86
N ASP A 154 -15.54 23.92 -17.96
CA ASP A 154 -16.21 24.25 -19.23
C ASP A 154 -15.41 25.20 -20.15
N LYS A 155 -14.38 25.85 -19.62
CA LYS A 155 -13.52 26.80 -20.36
C LYS A 155 -12.08 26.31 -20.55
N LEU A 156 -11.72 25.12 -20.07
CA LEU A 156 -10.34 24.65 -20.22
C LEU A 156 -9.99 24.35 -21.69
N SER A 157 -10.95 23.84 -22.47
CA SER A 157 -10.79 23.63 -23.91
C SER A 157 -10.59 24.93 -24.68
N SER A 158 -11.29 26.01 -24.29
CA SER A 158 -11.17 27.33 -24.93
C SER A 158 -9.87 28.05 -24.53
N VAL A 159 -9.38 27.82 -23.32
CA VAL A 159 -8.05 28.27 -22.87
C VAL A 159 -6.94 27.51 -23.60
N GLY A 160 -7.08 26.19 -23.72
CA GLY A 160 -6.13 25.34 -24.44
C GLY A 160 -5.97 25.76 -25.91
N ALA A 161 -7.03 26.26 -26.56
CA ALA A 161 -6.96 26.72 -27.95
C ALA A 161 -6.03 27.94 -28.17
N GLN A 162 -5.58 28.62 -27.10
CA GLN A 162 -4.72 29.79 -27.20
C GLN A 162 -3.22 29.44 -27.37
N ASP A 163 -2.82 28.21 -27.04
CA ASP A 163 -1.43 27.75 -27.17
C ASP A 163 -1.41 26.25 -27.55
N PRO A 164 -0.75 25.84 -28.65
CA PRO A 164 -0.73 24.44 -29.10
C PRO A 164 -0.23 23.43 -28.04
N ALA A 165 0.75 23.82 -27.21
CA ALA A 165 1.27 22.95 -26.16
C ALA A 165 0.26 22.78 -25.01
N LEU A 166 -0.50 23.84 -24.70
CA LEU A 166 -1.60 23.79 -23.72
C LEU A 166 -2.84 23.08 -24.28
N GLN A 167 -3.09 23.17 -25.59
CA GLN A 167 -4.19 22.49 -26.25
C GLN A 167 -4.08 20.97 -26.06
N GLN A 168 -2.90 20.42 -26.31
CA GLN A 168 -2.65 18.99 -26.16
C GLN A 168 -2.79 18.53 -24.71
N LEU A 169 -2.18 19.26 -23.76
CA LEU A 169 -2.27 18.95 -22.34
C LEU A 169 -3.72 19.03 -21.84
N SER A 170 -4.46 20.08 -22.22
CA SER A 170 -5.85 20.27 -21.80
C SER A 170 -6.78 19.17 -22.32
N GLN A 171 -6.62 18.74 -23.58
CA GLN A 171 -7.39 17.62 -24.15
C GLN A 171 -7.16 16.30 -23.40
N ILE A 172 -5.91 16.02 -23.01
CA ILE A 172 -5.56 14.81 -22.25
C ILE A 172 -6.20 14.83 -20.86
N LEU A 173 -6.18 15.98 -20.18
CA LEU A 173 -6.64 16.09 -18.79
C LEU A 173 -8.16 16.24 -18.66
N LEU A 174 -8.86 16.70 -19.70
CA LEU A 174 -10.30 17.00 -19.65
C LEU A 174 -11.18 15.89 -19.02
N PRO A 175 -10.99 14.58 -19.32
CA PRO A 175 -11.81 13.52 -18.71
C PRO A 175 -11.59 13.33 -17.19
N TYR A 176 -10.51 13.87 -16.65
CA TYR A 176 -10.03 13.69 -15.27
C TYR A 176 -10.24 14.94 -14.40
N ILE A 177 -10.87 15.98 -14.95
CA ILE A 177 -11.14 17.24 -14.24
C ILE A 177 -12.61 17.24 -13.81
N GLU A 178 -12.84 17.71 -12.60
CA GLU A 178 -14.18 17.77 -11.99
C GLU A 178 -15.05 18.79 -12.72
N THR A 179 -16.27 18.40 -13.06
CA THR A 179 -17.30 19.35 -13.50
C THR A 179 -17.84 20.13 -12.29
N GLU A 180 -18.50 21.26 -12.52
CA GLU A 180 -19.16 22.01 -11.44
C GLU A 180 -20.18 21.14 -10.69
N LYS A 181 -20.88 20.25 -11.40
CA LYS A 181 -21.80 19.28 -10.81
C LYS A 181 -21.09 18.31 -9.88
N ASP A 182 -19.92 17.79 -10.27
CA ASP A 182 -19.14 16.86 -9.43
C ASP A 182 -18.65 17.55 -8.15
N GLU A 183 -18.14 18.79 -8.26
CA GLU A 183 -17.72 19.58 -7.11
C GLU A 183 -18.88 19.85 -6.13
N ILE A 184 -20.06 20.23 -6.65
CA ILE A 184 -21.26 20.48 -5.84
C ILE A 184 -21.71 19.19 -5.14
N GLN A 185 -21.73 18.06 -5.84
CA GLN A 185 -22.08 16.76 -5.26
C GLN A 185 -21.13 16.37 -4.12
N LEU A 186 -19.81 16.44 -4.35
CA LEU A 186 -18.82 16.12 -3.32
C LEU A 186 -18.92 17.06 -2.11
N ARG A 187 -19.11 18.37 -2.34
CA ARG A 187 -19.31 19.35 -1.27
C ARG A 187 -20.57 19.04 -0.45
N SER A 188 -21.69 18.76 -1.11
CA SER A 188 -22.95 18.42 -0.45
C SER A 188 -22.83 17.14 0.39
N LEU A 189 -22.09 16.14 -0.08
CA LEU A 189 -21.81 14.91 0.65
C LEU A 189 -20.99 15.19 1.92
N LYS A 190 -19.90 15.95 1.79
CA LYS A 190 -19.05 16.34 2.93
C LYS A 190 -19.85 17.16 3.96
N GLN A 191 -20.72 18.07 3.51
CA GLN A 191 -21.60 18.85 4.39
C GLN A 191 -22.64 17.99 5.11
N ARG A 192 -23.22 16.98 4.44
CA ARG A 192 -24.10 15.99 5.10
C ARG A 192 -23.37 15.25 6.21
N TRP A 193 -22.17 14.73 5.93
CA TRP A 193 -21.39 14.01 6.94
C TRP A 193 -21.00 14.87 8.12
N GLU A 194 -20.64 16.13 7.88
CA GLU A 194 -20.37 17.09 8.95
C GLU A 194 -21.62 17.33 9.81
N THR A 195 -22.80 17.45 9.18
CA THR A 195 -24.08 17.63 9.87
C THR A 195 -24.46 16.40 10.71
N GLU A 196 -24.32 15.20 10.13
CA GLU A 196 -24.54 13.92 10.81
C GLU A 196 -23.62 13.77 12.04
N GLY A 197 -22.32 14.07 11.88
CA GLY A 197 -21.35 14.02 12.97
C GLY A 197 -21.62 15.05 14.08
N ARG A 198 -22.04 16.28 13.72
CA ARG A 198 -22.48 17.29 14.69
C ARG A 198 -23.71 16.83 15.47
N ASN A 199 -24.71 16.28 14.79
CA ASN A 199 -25.92 15.77 15.44
C ASN A 199 -25.60 14.60 16.39
N ALA A 200 -24.74 13.66 15.97
CA ALA A 200 -24.26 12.56 16.80
C ALA A 200 -23.58 13.06 18.08
N THR A 201 -22.74 14.10 17.97
CA THR A 201 -22.06 14.72 19.11
C THR A 201 -23.05 15.40 20.07
N LEU A 202 -24.02 16.15 19.53
CA LEU A 202 -25.07 16.79 20.34
C LEU A 202 -25.95 15.75 21.06
N MET A 203 -26.26 14.62 20.41
CA MET A 203 -26.97 13.52 21.04
C MET A 203 -26.17 12.89 22.17
N MET A 204 -24.87 12.65 21.97
CA MET A 204 -23.99 12.14 23.02
C MET A 204 -23.95 13.09 24.24
N MET A 205 -23.75 14.39 24.03
CA MET A 205 -23.74 15.38 25.11
C MET A 205 -25.07 15.44 25.87
N ARG A 206 -26.20 15.16 25.20
CA ARG A 206 -27.52 15.05 25.83
C ARG A 206 -27.73 13.70 26.54
N GLN A 207 -27.05 12.65 26.11
CA GLN A 207 -27.19 11.29 26.64
C GLN A 207 -26.19 10.94 27.75
N GLU A 208 -25.07 11.67 27.91
CA GLU A 208 -24.10 11.45 28.99
C GLU A 208 -24.72 11.56 30.41
N THR A 209 -25.90 12.14 30.54
CA THR A 209 -26.66 12.23 31.79
C THR A 209 -27.88 11.31 31.88
N ALA A 210 -28.20 10.53 30.83
CA ALA A 210 -29.36 9.66 30.82
C ALA A 210 -28.97 8.19 31.08
N PRO A 211 -29.62 7.48 32.03
CA PRO A 211 -29.39 6.04 32.21
C PRO A 211 -29.74 5.29 30.92
N LYS A 212 -28.92 4.30 30.54
CA LYS A 212 -29.22 3.39 29.42
C LYS A 212 -30.61 2.81 29.66
N GLN A 213 -31.60 3.19 28.84
CA GLN A 213 -32.94 2.65 28.96
C GLN A 213 -32.91 1.15 28.64
N GLN A 214 -33.25 0.34 29.64
CA GLN A 214 -33.48 -1.08 29.46
C GLN A 214 -34.69 -1.24 28.53
N ARG A 215 -34.53 -2.05 27.49
CA ARG A 215 -35.61 -2.40 26.56
C ARG A 215 -35.67 -3.91 26.39
N ASP A 216 -36.76 -4.37 25.80
CA ASP A 216 -36.87 -5.77 25.42
C ASP A 216 -35.86 -6.11 24.30
N VAL A 217 -35.28 -7.31 24.40
CA VAL A 217 -34.42 -7.85 23.35
C VAL A 217 -35.28 -8.10 22.10
N ARG A 218 -34.82 -7.66 20.93
CA ARG A 218 -35.52 -7.91 19.67
C ARG A 218 -35.53 -9.41 19.35
N LYS A 219 -36.71 -10.05 19.35
CA LYS A 219 -36.88 -11.50 19.12
C LYS A 219 -37.58 -11.88 17.80
N GLY A 220 -37.78 -10.91 16.89
CA GLY A 220 -38.51 -11.10 15.63
C GLY A 220 -37.63 -11.09 14.38
N PRO A 221 -38.24 -11.25 13.19
CA PRO A 221 -37.54 -11.15 11.92
C PRO A 221 -36.89 -9.77 11.72
N VAL A 222 -35.84 -9.76 10.92
CA VAL A 222 -35.13 -8.56 10.50
C VAL A 222 -35.54 -8.14 9.09
N GLU A 223 -35.44 -6.85 8.83
CA GLU A 223 -35.66 -6.31 7.49
C GLU A 223 -34.52 -6.73 6.56
N VAL A 224 -34.90 -7.18 5.36
CA VAL A 224 -33.97 -7.67 4.35
C VAL A 224 -34.22 -6.91 3.05
N PRO A 225 -33.25 -6.11 2.58
CA PRO A 225 -33.34 -5.47 1.27
C PRO A 225 -33.55 -6.50 0.16
N SER A 226 -34.47 -6.21 -0.77
CA SER A 226 -34.72 -7.07 -1.93
C SER A 226 -33.60 -7.02 -2.97
N ASN A 227 -32.89 -5.89 -3.06
CA ASN A 227 -31.80 -5.66 -4.00
C ASN A 227 -30.50 -5.25 -3.26
N PRO A 228 -29.42 -6.04 -3.35
CA PRO A 228 -28.14 -5.73 -2.69
C PRO A 228 -27.50 -4.41 -3.17
N GLU A 229 -27.77 -3.96 -4.41
CA GLU A 229 -27.26 -2.67 -4.92
C GLU A 229 -27.76 -1.49 -4.09
N THR A 230 -28.94 -1.61 -3.47
CA THR A 230 -29.47 -0.58 -2.59
C THR A 230 -28.64 -0.39 -1.33
N MET A 231 -27.76 -1.33 -0.97
CA MET A 231 -26.84 -1.16 0.16
C MET A 231 -25.57 -0.39 -0.22
N LEU A 232 -25.25 -0.19 -1.50
CA LEU A 232 -24.01 0.46 -1.91
C LEU A 232 -24.13 1.99 -1.90
N GLU A 233 -23.14 2.69 -1.33
CA GLU A 233 -23.05 4.14 -1.45
C GLU A 233 -22.19 4.51 -2.67
N ARG A 234 -22.81 5.12 -3.69
CA ARG A 234 -22.15 5.59 -4.92
C ARG A 234 -22.57 7.03 -5.23
N PRO A 235 -21.98 8.04 -4.56
CA PRO A 235 -22.38 9.44 -4.71
C PRO A 235 -21.83 10.08 -6.00
N VAL A 236 -20.92 9.40 -6.70
CA VAL A 236 -20.28 9.83 -7.96
C VAL A 236 -20.44 8.75 -9.03
N SER A 237 -20.39 9.16 -10.30
CA SER A 237 -20.52 8.22 -11.42
C SER A 237 -19.22 7.47 -11.67
N LEU A 238 -19.23 6.16 -11.51
CA LEU A 238 -18.08 5.30 -11.84
C LEU A 238 -17.89 5.13 -13.36
N ALA A 239 -18.79 5.67 -14.19
CA ALA A 239 -18.67 5.64 -15.65
C ALA A 239 -17.64 6.65 -16.19
N THR A 240 -17.25 7.66 -15.40
CA THR A 240 -16.27 8.68 -15.82
C THR A 240 -14.92 8.49 -15.11
N PRO A 241 -13.79 8.81 -15.76
CA PRO A 241 -12.47 8.75 -15.13
C PRO A 241 -12.39 9.57 -13.83
N VAL A 242 -12.87 10.82 -13.85
CA VAL A 242 -12.87 11.68 -12.65
C VAL A 242 -13.73 11.09 -11.52
N GLY A 243 -14.90 10.53 -11.83
CA GLY A 243 -15.78 9.94 -10.81
C GLY A 243 -15.18 8.69 -10.16
N GLN A 244 -14.39 7.91 -10.90
CA GLN A 244 -13.62 6.80 -10.34
C GLN A 244 -12.54 7.28 -9.37
N LEU A 245 -11.79 8.34 -9.70
CA LEU A 245 -10.80 8.93 -8.81
C LEU A 245 -11.44 9.58 -7.57
N GLN A 246 -12.59 10.26 -7.74
CA GLN A 246 -13.33 10.85 -6.63
C GLN A 246 -13.89 9.79 -5.68
N MET A 247 -14.27 8.60 -6.17
CA MET A 247 -14.74 7.52 -5.29
C MET A 247 -13.64 7.08 -4.32
N VAL A 248 -12.37 7.09 -4.74
CA VAL A 248 -11.21 6.86 -3.87
C VAL A 248 -11.09 7.97 -2.82
N GLU A 249 -11.18 9.25 -3.24
CA GLU A 249 -11.19 10.38 -2.29
C GLU A 249 -12.31 10.24 -1.26
N ILE A 250 -13.52 9.89 -1.69
CA ILE A 250 -14.70 9.69 -0.82
C ILE A 250 -14.46 8.54 0.16
N TYR A 251 -13.87 7.43 -0.30
CA TYR A 251 -13.56 6.29 0.55
C TYR A 251 -12.56 6.66 1.67
N HIS A 252 -11.53 7.44 1.36
CA HIS A 252 -10.51 7.86 2.32
C HIS A 252 -10.85 9.16 3.07
N THR A 253 -11.94 9.84 2.73
CA THR A 253 -12.32 11.08 3.39
C THR A 253 -12.73 10.78 4.84
N PRO A 254 -12.05 11.38 5.84
CA PRO A 254 -12.37 11.15 7.24
C PRO A 254 -13.76 11.71 7.58
N ARG A 255 -14.52 10.99 8.40
CA ARG A 255 -15.82 11.41 8.95
C ARG A 255 -15.64 12.37 10.12
N ASN A 256 -14.97 13.48 9.87
CA ASN A 256 -14.67 14.50 10.86
C ASN A 256 -15.92 15.31 11.23
N TYR A 257 -16.00 15.75 12.48
CA TYR A 257 -16.93 16.79 12.90
C TYR A 257 -16.18 18.01 13.45
N ALA A 258 -16.79 19.18 13.30
CA ALA A 258 -16.29 20.41 13.88
C ALA A 258 -16.63 20.46 15.37
N VAL A 259 -15.64 20.77 16.20
CA VAL A 259 -15.79 21.13 17.62
C VAL A 259 -15.39 22.59 17.81
N ASP A 260 -16.00 23.28 18.77
CA ASP A 260 -15.58 24.63 19.14
C ASP A 260 -14.15 24.59 19.70
N GLY A 261 -13.20 25.23 19.00
CA GLY A 261 -11.83 25.42 19.46
C GLY A 261 -11.54 26.91 19.69
N VAL A 262 -10.49 27.23 20.46
CA VAL A 262 -10.02 28.61 20.64
C VAL A 262 -8.67 28.80 19.96
N VAL A 263 -8.57 29.76 19.03
CA VAL A 263 -7.32 30.17 18.39
C VAL A 263 -7.18 31.67 18.59
N ASN A 264 -6.09 32.11 19.22
CA ASN A 264 -5.84 33.53 19.54
C ASN A 264 -7.03 34.20 20.24
N GLY A 265 -7.66 33.50 21.19
CA GLY A 265 -8.83 34.00 21.93
C GLY A 265 -10.16 34.00 21.16
N LYS A 266 -10.17 33.61 19.87
CA LYS A 266 -11.40 33.51 19.06
C LYS A 266 -11.89 32.07 19.00
N LYS A 267 -13.19 31.87 19.24
CA LYS A 267 -13.86 30.58 19.01
C LYS A 267 -13.93 30.30 17.51
N LEU A 268 -13.22 29.28 17.04
CA LEU A 268 -13.24 28.82 15.67
C LEU A 268 -13.55 27.31 15.65
N PRO A 269 -14.42 26.84 14.74
CA PRO A 269 -14.66 25.41 14.57
C PRO A 269 -13.36 24.72 14.14
N ARG A 270 -12.89 23.77 14.94
CA ARG A 270 -11.74 22.91 14.62
C ARG A 270 -12.23 21.51 14.28
N VAL A 271 -11.64 20.95 13.24
CA VAL A 271 -11.78 19.53 12.91
C VAL A 271 -10.95 18.73 13.91
N GLN A 272 -11.59 17.91 14.75
CA GLN A 272 -10.91 16.97 15.64
C GLN A 272 -11.12 15.54 15.15
N ARG A 273 -10.02 14.78 15.02
CA ARG A 273 -10.09 13.33 14.79
C ARG A 273 -10.55 12.66 16.08
N VAL A 274 -11.63 11.89 16.02
CA VAL A 274 -12.06 11.07 17.16
C VAL A 274 -11.00 10.01 17.42
N LYS A 275 -10.41 10.02 18.61
CA LYS A 275 -9.55 8.91 19.03
C LYS A 275 -10.45 7.69 19.25
N PRO A 276 -10.12 6.51 18.70
CA PRO A 276 -10.84 5.27 19.02
C PRO A 276 -10.81 5.06 20.54
N SER A 277 -11.97 4.88 21.16
CA SER A 277 -12.04 4.45 22.56
C SER A 277 -11.81 2.95 22.65
N ARG A 278 -11.19 2.49 23.74
CA ARG A 278 -11.04 1.05 24.00
C ARG A 278 -12.43 0.44 24.18
N PRO A 279 -12.81 -0.58 23.39
CA PRO A 279 -14.12 -1.21 23.54
C PRO A 279 -14.18 -2.03 24.84
N LYS A 280 -15.33 -1.97 25.54
CA LYS A 280 -15.67 -2.94 26.59
C LYS A 280 -16.26 -4.18 25.94
N PHE A 281 -15.50 -5.26 25.85
CA PHE A 281 -15.96 -6.53 25.29
C PHE A 281 -16.88 -7.28 26.24
N ASP A 282 -17.95 -7.87 25.70
CA ASP A 282 -18.72 -8.90 26.39
C ASP A 282 -18.30 -10.31 25.93
N PHE A 283 -18.73 -11.32 26.69
CA PHE A 283 -18.48 -12.74 26.42
C PHE A 283 -18.58 -13.14 24.94
N HIS A 284 -19.66 -12.75 24.24
CA HIS A 284 -19.88 -13.13 22.85
C HIS A 284 -18.85 -12.53 21.90
N GLN A 285 -18.41 -11.31 22.19
CA GLN A 285 -17.41 -10.62 21.38
C GLN A 285 -16.02 -11.23 21.59
N VAL A 286 -15.67 -11.64 22.81
CA VAL A 286 -14.43 -12.37 23.09
C VAL A 286 -14.41 -13.72 22.39
N VAL A 287 -15.51 -14.50 22.47
CA VAL A 287 -15.67 -15.74 21.70
C VAL A 287 -15.51 -15.50 20.20
N SER A 288 -15.99 -14.35 19.69
CA SER A 288 -15.85 -13.99 18.27
C SER A 288 -14.40 -13.67 17.89
N VAL A 289 -13.64 -12.97 18.74
CA VAL A 289 -12.21 -12.67 18.53
C VAL A 289 -11.36 -13.95 18.58
N MET A 290 -11.68 -14.88 19.46
CA MET A 290 -10.96 -16.16 19.58
C MET A 290 -11.02 -17.02 18.31
N ARG A 291 -11.93 -16.73 17.38
CA ARG A 291 -12.00 -17.43 16.08
C ARG A 291 -10.79 -17.17 15.17
N ASP A 292 -9.99 -16.15 15.46
CA ASP A 292 -8.71 -15.93 14.76
C ASP A 292 -7.60 -16.87 15.26
N TYR A 293 -7.89 -17.68 16.29
CA TYR A 293 -7.01 -18.65 16.90
C TYR A 293 -7.70 -20.02 16.99
N PRO A 294 -7.75 -20.81 15.89
CA PRO A 294 -8.46 -22.11 15.87
C PRO A 294 -8.04 -23.07 16.99
N VAL A 295 -6.76 -23.07 17.37
CA VAL A 295 -6.28 -23.84 18.53
C VAL A 295 -7.01 -23.48 19.82
N MET A 296 -7.34 -22.20 20.02
CA MET A 296 -8.07 -21.74 21.21
C MET A 296 -9.52 -22.18 21.18
N LEU A 297 -10.17 -22.20 20.02
CA LEU A 297 -11.54 -22.73 19.93
C LEU A 297 -11.62 -24.20 20.36
N ARG A 298 -10.62 -25.00 19.96
CA ARG A 298 -10.50 -26.41 20.37
C ARG A 298 -10.25 -26.54 21.87
N ARG A 299 -9.25 -25.81 22.38
CA ARG A 299 -8.85 -25.85 23.78
C ARG A 299 -9.94 -25.34 24.72
N LEU A 300 -10.77 -24.40 24.28
CA LEU A 300 -11.95 -23.92 25.01
C LEU A 300 -13.17 -24.84 24.85
N GLY A 301 -13.11 -25.88 24.02
CA GLY A 301 -14.25 -26.78 23.77
C GLY A 301 -15.40 -26.13 23.00
N LEU A 302 -15.17 -25.00 22.33
CA LEU A 302 -16.13 -24.37 21.42
C LEU A 302 -16.12 -25.07 20.04
N VAL A 303 -15.02 -25.75 19.70
CA VAL A 303 -14.90 -26.66 18.57
C VAL A 303 -14.40 -28.00 19.09
N ARG A 304 -14.96 -29.10 18.58
CA ARG A 304 -14.48 -30.47 18.82
C ARG A 304 -14.38 -31.20 17.51
N HIS A 305 -13.20 -31.74 17.20
CA HIS A 305 -13.05 -32.62 16.05
C HIS A 305 -13.36 -34.07 16.41
N PHE A 306 -14.13 -34.72 15.54
CA PHE A 306 -14.47 -36.13 15.64
C PHE A 306 -14.13 -36.84 14.32
N GLU A 307 -13.64 -38.05 14.44
CA GLU A 307 -13.43 -39.00 13.35
C GLU A 307 -14.45 -40.13 13.47
N PHE A 308 -14.96 -40.59 12.32
CA PHE A 308 -15.90 -41.71 12.23
C PHE A 308 -15.72 -42.47 10.92
N LYS A 309 -16.12 -43.75 10.91
CA LYS A 309 -16.08 -44.57 9.69
C LYS A 309 -17.17 -44.11 8.72
N MET A 310 -16.84 -43.95 7.45
CA MET A 310 -17.80 -43.60 6.40
C MET A 310 -18.97 -44.61 6.38
N PRO A 311 -20.23 -44.16 6.52
CA PRO A 311 -21.40 -45.04 6.43
C PRO A 311 -21.56 -45.66 5.03
N ASP A 312 -22.04 -46.90 4.99
CA ASP A 312 -22.33 -47.57 3.72
C ASP A 312 -23.41 -46.80 2.93
N GLY A 313 -23.22 -46.67 1.62
CA GLY A 313 -24.17 -45.97 0.75
C GLY A 313 -24.15 -44.44 0.84
N MET A 314 -23.20 -43.84 1.56
CA MET A 314 -23.03 -42.38 1.61
C MET A 314 -22.76 -41.80 0.21
N SER A 315 -23.56 -40.82 -0.21
CA SER A 315 -23.45 -40.17 -1.51
C SER A 315 -22.31 -39.14 -1.56
N ALA A 316 -21.81 -38.84 -2.76
CA ALA A 316 -20.80 -37.80 -2.95
C ALA A 316 -21.28 -36.40 -2.56
N ASN A 317 -22.59 -36.16 -2.51
CA ASN A 317 -23.19 -34.92 -2.03
C ASN A 317 -24.34 -35.24 -1.09
N GLY A 318 -24.47 -34.50 0.01
CA GLY A 318 -25.56 -34.71 0.98
C GLY A 318 -25.62 -33.60 2.03
N LYS A 319 -26.24 -33.89 3.17
CA LYS A 319 -26.31 -32.98 4.32
C LYS A 319 -25.91 -33.70 5.61
N ILE A 320 -25.25 -32.98 6.49
CA ILE A 320 -24.83 -33.43 7.83
C ILE A 320 -25.27 -32.42 8.88
N ARG A 321 -25.69 -32.88 10.07
CA ARG A 321 -25.95 -32.03 11.23
C ARG A 321 -25.56 -32.74 12.53
N VAL A 322 -25.49 -31.98 13.61
CA VAL A 322 -25.26 -32.50 14.96
C VAL A 322 -26.58 -33.02 15.53
N ASN A 323 -26.52 -34.18 16.19
CA ASN A 323 -27.55 -34.63 17.13
C ASN A 323 -27.00 -34.41 18.54
N VAL A 324 -27.55 -33.43 19.27
CA VAL A 324 -27.05 -33.10 20.61
C VAL A 324 -28.10 -33.44 21.67
N THR A 325 -27.67 -34.11 22.74
CA THR A 325 -28.48 -34.28 23.95
C THR A 325 -27.76 -33.60 25.12
N PHE A 326 -28.43 -32.64 25.75
CA PHE A 326 -27.94 -31.96 26.95
C PHE A 326 -28.85 -32.34 28.13
N PRO A 327 -28.48 -33.37 28.92
CA PRO A 327 -29.42 -33.98 29.88
C PRO A 327 -29.77 -33.11 31.09
N SER A 328 -28.89 -32.18 31.49
CA SER A 328 -29.07 -31.41 32.73
C SER A 328 -28.57 -29.97 32.61
N PRO A 329 -29.14 -29.16 31.68
CA PRO A 329 -28.79 -27.75 31.56
C PRO A 329 -29.19 -27.00 32.83
N LYS A 330 -28.37 -26.02 33.23
CA LYS A 330 -28.62 -25.23 34.46
C LYS A 330 -29.59 -24.06 34.24
N VAL A 331 -29.81 -23.66 32.98
CA VAL A 331 -30.80 -22.65 32.59
C VAL A 331 -31.65 -23.13 31.41
N GLY A 332 -32.76 -22.44 31.13
CA GLY A 332 -33.61 -22.75 29.98
C GLY A 332 -32.79 -22.74 28.69
N THR A 333 -32.70 -23.90 28.02
CA THR A 333 -31.77 -24.12 26.90
C THR A 333 -32.51 -24.51 25.63
N LYS A 334 -32.20 -23.82 24.53
CA LYS A 334 -32.65 -24.17 23.18
C LYS A 334 -31.45 -24.59 22.34
N ASN A 335 -31.47 -25.80 21.78
CA ASN A 335 -30.45 -26.25 20.84
C ASN A 335 -30.91 -25.98 19.40
N VAL A 336 -30.04 -25.34 18.61
CA VAL A 336 -30.26 -25.06 17.18
C VAL A 336 -29.23 -25.84 16.38
N VAL A 337 -29.69 -26.78 15.56
CA VAL A 337 -28.86 -27.77 14.84
C VAL A 337 -29.11 -27.69 13.31
N PRO A 338 -28.62 -26.65 12.62
CA PRO A 338 -28.82 -26.51 11.18
C PRO A 338 -28.14 -27.65 10.41
N TRP A 339 -28.65 -27.95 9.22
CA TRP A 339 -27.93 -28.79 8.26
C TRP A 339 -26.75 -28.04 7.68
N THR A 340 -25.69 -28.77 7.37
CA THR A 340 -24.60 -28.31 6.51
C THR A 340 -24.56 -29.21 5.29
N ALA A 341 -24.65 -28.63 4.09
CA ALA A 341 -24.46 -29.37 2.85
C ALA A 341 -22.99 -29.79 2.74
N TYR A 342 -22.71 -31.03 2.37
CA TYR A 342 -21.35 -31.55 2.21
C TYR A 342 -21.10 -32.03 0.79
N ARG A 343 -19.83 -32.03 0.40
CA ARG A 343 -19.30 -32.77 -0.75
C ARG A 343 -18.20 -33.72 -0.29
N LEU A 344 -18.19 -34.91 -0.88
CA LEU A 344 -17.21 -35.96 -0.67
C LEU A 344 -16.60 -36.30 -2.03
N THR A 345 -15.28 -36.19 -2.13
CA THR A 345 -14.49 -36.50 -3.31
C THR A 345 -13.50 -37.61 -2.94
N THR A 346 -13.72 -38.80 -3.48
CA THR A 346 -12.90 -40.01 -3.27
C THR A 346 -12.38 -40.61 -4.58
N SER A 347 -12.40 -39.83 -5.66
CA SER A 347 -11.81 -40.19 -6.96
C SER A 347 -10.38 -39.67 -7.06
N GLY A 348 -9.55 -40.36 -7.85
CA GLY A 348 -8.14 -40.00 -8.02
C GLY A 348 -7.25 -40.45 -6.86
N ASP A 349 -6.11 -39.77 -6.70
CA ASP A 349 -5.15 -40.04 -5.63
C ASP A 349 -5.79 -39.79 -4.25
N ALA A 350 -5.63 -40.75 -3.35
CA ALA A 350 -6.16 -40.69 -1.99
C ALA A 350 -5.57 -39.52 -1.18
N ALA A 351 -4.37 -39.05 -1.52
CA ALA A 351 -3.74 -37.88 -0.89
C ALA A 351 -4.49 -36.56 -1.15
N TYR A 352 -5.40 -36.50 -2.13
CA TYR A 352 -6.17 -35.31 -2.48
C TYR A 352 -7.68 -35.49 -2.31
N TRP A 353 -8.11 -36.56 -1.64
CA TRP A 353 -9.52 -36.76 -1.29
C TRP A 353 -10.00 -35.66 -0.35
N GLN A 354 -11.28 -35.30 -0.46
CA GLN A 354 -11.84 -34.16 0.28
C GLN A 354 -13.23 -34.46 0.80
N PHE A 355 -13.48 -34.11 2.07
CA PHE A 355 -14.80 -34.10 2.68
C PHE A 355 -15.03 -32.73 3.30
N LEU A 356 -15.75 -31.86 2.58
CA LEU A 356 -15.82 -30.43 2.87
C LEU A 356 -17.25 -29.91 2.81
N PRO A 357 -17.56 -28.74 3.41
CA PRO A 357 -18.85 -28.09 3.18
C PRO A 357 -18.99 -27.81 1.68
N ARG A 358 -20.17 -28.09 1.14
CA ARG A 358 -20.45 -27.90 -0.28
C ARG A 358 -20.71 -26.43 -0.56
N PRO A 359 -20.06 -25.82 -1.57
CA PRO A 359 -20.44 -24.49 -2.06
C PRO A 359 -21.86 -24.46 -2.60
N ASP A 360 -22.49 -23.28 -2.55
CA ASP A 360 -23.76 -23.04 -3.23
C ASP A 360 -23.56 -22.94 -4.77
N SER A 361 -24.62 -22.99 -5.56
CA SER A 361 -24.53 -23.01 -7.04
C SER A 361 -23.86 -21.77 -7.63
N ASP A 362 -24.02 -20.61 -6.98
CA ASP A 362 -23.51 -19.32 -7.43
C ASP A 362 -22.20 -18.93 -6.70
N SER A 363 -21.53 -19.89 -6.06
CA SER A 363 -20.33 -19.66 -5.25
C SER A 363 -19.10 -19.41 -6.11
N GLU A 364 -18.18 -18.59 -5.58
CA GLU A 364 -16.82 -18.42 -6.12
C GLU A 364 -15.85 -19.51 -5.64
N ILE A 365 -16.31 -20.40 -4.75
CA ILE A 365 -15.54 -21.51 -4.23
C ILE A 365 -15.65 -22.68 -5.22
N VAL A 366 -14.51 -23.11 -5.73
CA VAL A 366 -14.39 -24.29 -6.60
C VAL A 366 -13.51 -25.31 -5.90
N GLY A 367 -14.10 -26.47 -5.59
CA GLY A 367 -13.42 -27.44 -4.76
C GLY A 367 -13.13 -26.83 -3.36
N PRO A 368 -11.87 -26.75 -2.93
CA PRO A 368 -11.50 -26.21 -1.62
C PRO A 368 -10.80 -24.84 -1.69
N VAL A 369 -10.85 -24.17 -2.84
CA VAL A 369 -10.17 -22.91 -3.11
C VAL A 369 -11.13 -21.88 -3.71
N LEU A 370 -10.74 -20.61 -3.70
CA LEU A 370 -11.31 -19.62 -4.60
C LEU A 370 -10.74 -19.80 -6.01
N CYS A 371 -11.59 -19.64 -7.02
CA CYS A 371 -11.19 -19.70 -8.43
C CYS A 371 -10.56 -18.38 -8.88
N LEU A 372 -9.25 -18.20 -8.67
CA LEU A 372 -8.55 -16.91 -8.87
C LEU A 372 -8.18 -16.60 -10.33
N ASN A 373 -8.37 -17.51 -11.28
CA ASN A 373 -8.21 -17.24 -12.72
C ASN A 373 -9.46 -16.60 -13.36
N ASP A 374 -10.60 -16.58 -12.67
CA ASP A 374 -11.79 -15.89 -13.15
C ASP A 374 -11.62 -14.37 -13.00
N THR A 375 -11.23 -13.73 -14.10
CA THR A 375 -10.98 -12.28 -14.17
C THR A 375 -12.23 -11.42 -13.97
N THR A 376 -13.43 -12.01 -13.99
CA THR A 376 -14.66 -11.31 -13.60
C THR A 376 -14.79 -11.14 -12.09
N ASN A 377 -14.07 -11.97 -11.32
CA ASN A 377 -14.16 -12.03 -9.87
C ASN A 377 -12.86 -11.63 -9.16
N TYR A 378 -11.70 -11.87 -9.77
CA TYR A 378 -10.39 -11.63 -9.16
C TYR A 378 -9.38 -10.99 -10.13
N ASP A 379 -8.45 -10.24 -9.58
CA ASP A 379 -7.31 -9.68 -10.33
C ASP A 379 -6.09 -9.53 -9.39
N VAL A 380 -4.90 -9.35 -9.96
CA VAL A 380 -3.67 -9.07 -9.21
C VAL A 380 -3.01 -7.79 -9.67
N VAL A 381 -2.76 -6.89 -8.72
CA VAL A 381 -2.13 -5.59 -8.98
C VAL A 381 -0.81 -5.46 -8.23
N GLN A 382 0.08 -4.62 -8.76
CA GLN A 382 1.44 -4.42 -8.26
C GLN A 382 1.74 -2.97 -7.91
N ILE A 383 0.75 -2.09 -8.01
CA ILE A 383 0.89 -0.66 -7.73
C ILE A 383 -0.01 -0.28 -6.56
N ASP A 384 0.40 0.76 -5.84
CA ASP A 384 -0.45 1.43 -4.86
C ASP A 384 -1.51 2.26 -5.62
N VAL A 385 -2.68 1.66 -5.85
CA VAL A 385 -3.78 2.27 -6.61
C VAL A 385 -4.36 3.48 -5.87
N ASP A 386 -4.44 3.41 -4.55
CA ASP A 386 -5.07 4.42 -3.70
C ASP A 386 -4.28 5.73 -3.78
N THR A 387 -2.98 5.63 -3.52
CA THR A 387 -2.07 6.78 -3.61
C THR A 387 -1.97 7.28 -5.05
N SER A 388 -1.91 6.38 -6.04
CA SER A 388 -1.83 6.77 -7.46
C SER A 388 -3.07 7.54 -7.91
N ALA A 389 -4.27 7.13 -7.47
CA ALA A 389 -5.52 7.81 -7.76
C ALA A 389 -5.58 9.20 -7.11
N MET A 390 -5.23 9.30 -5.82
CA MET A 390 -5.20 10.59 -5.10
C MET A 390 -4.18 11.56 -5.70
N LYS A 391 -2.97 11.08 -6.04
CA LYS A 391 -1.95 11.87 -6.73
C LYS A 391 -2.42 12.35 -8.09
N THR A 392 -3.09 11.49 -8.86
CA THR A 392 -3.64 11.82 -10.18
C THR A 392 -4.70 12.92 -10.08
N LEU A 393 -5.65 12.79 -9.15
CA LEU A 393 -6.69 13.79 -8.93
C LEU A 393 -6.10 15.13 -8.44
N ASN A 394 -5.11 15.08 -7.55
CA ASN A 394 -4.43 16.30 -7.09
C ASN A 394 -3.60 16.95 -8.19
N PHE A 395 -3.00 16.16 -9.08
CA PHE A 395 -2.27 16.65 -10.25
C PHE A 395 -3.19 17.43 -11.19
N THR A 396 -4.36 16.88 -11.54
CA THR A 396 -5.31 17.57 -12.43
C THR A 396 -5.84 18.85 -11.80
N ARG A 397 -6.21 18.82 -10.51
CA ARG A 397 -6.59 20.01 -9.73
C ARG A 397 -5.48 21.05 -9.66
N ALA A 398 -4.23 20.64 -9.48
CA ALA A 398 -3.09 21.55 -9.39
C ALA A 398 -2.77 22.24 -10.72
N VAL A 399 -2.87 21.52 -11.85
CA VAL A 399 -2.71 22.11 -13.19
C VAL A 399 -3.80 23.15 -13.43
N VAL A 400 -5.07 22.80 -13.21
CA VAL A 400 -6.21 23.71 -13.38
C VAL A 400 -6.12 24.91 -12.43
N GLY A 401 -5.81 24.68 -11.16
CA GLY A 401 -5.66 25.73 -10.14
C GLY A 401 -4.52 26.71 -10.45
N ARG A 402 -3.40 26.22 -11.03
CA ARG A 402 -2.30 27.08 -11.47
C ARG A 402 -2.68 27.92 -12.67
N LEU A 403 -3.30 27.32 -13.70
CA LEU A 403 -3.83 28.05 -14.85
C LEU A 403 -4.72 29.23 -14.43
N LYS A 404 -5.49 29.09 -13.34
CA LYS A 404 -6.30 30.18 -12.78
C LYS A 404 -5.49 31.29 -12.09
N LYS A 405 -4.36 30.97 -11.44
CA LYS A 405 -3.67 31.85 -10.47
C LYS A 405 -2.38 32.50 -10.96
N THR A 406 -1.63 31.88 -11.88
CA THR A 406 -0.29 32.35 -12.29
C THR A 406 -0.27 33.09 -13.63
N MET A 407 -1.45 33.50 -14.13
CA MET A 407 -1.54 34.36 -15.32
C MET A 407 -0.83 35.70 -15.05
N ASN A 408 0.06 36.11 -15.97
CA ASN A 408 0.81 37.37 -15.91
C ASN A 408 1.74 37.57 -14.68
N THR A 409 2.16 36.50 -13.99
CA THR A 409 3.20 36.60 -12.92
C THR A 409 4.58 36.20 -13.44
N ARG A 410 5.65 36.53 -12.71
CA ARG A 410 7.03 36.07 -13.03
C ARG A 410 7.19 34.54 -12.99
N ASP A 411 6.23 33.84 -12.36
CA ASP A 411 6.20 32.38 -12.17
C ASP A 411 5.35 31.67 -13.25
N GLN A 412 5.24 32.28 -14.44
CA GLN A 412 4.32 31.85 -15.50
C GLN A 412 4.69 30.51 -16.16
N LYS A 413 5.95 30.07 -16.04
CA LYS A 413 6.44 28.78 -16.54
C LYS A 413 6.49 27.81 -15.37
N ALA A 414 5.59 26.83 -15.36
CA ALA A 414 5.50 25.86 -14.28
C ALA A 414 5.54 24.43 -14.84
N ASP A 415 6.32 23.59 -14.18
CA ASP A 415 6.40 22.16 -14.49
C ASP A 415 5.03 21.51 -14.23
N ALA A 416 4.53 20.79 -15.24
CA ALA A 416 3.34 19.94 -15.17
C ALA A 416 3.75 18.46 -15.11
N SER A 417 4.84 18.17 -14.40
CA SER A 417 5.35 16.82 -14.25
C SER A 417 4.27 15.94 -13.60
N PRO A 418 3.84 14.86 -14.26
CA PRO A 418 2.82 13.99 -13.72
C PRO A 418 3.35 13.23 -12.50
N PRO A 419 2.44 12.78 -11.62
CA PRO A 419 2.85 12.10 -10.41
C PRO A 419 3.44 10.71 -10.72
N ALA A 420 4.49 10.35 -9.98
CA ALA A 420 5.02 9.00 -9.99
C ALA A 420 4.06 8.03 -9.28
N VAL A 421 3.84 6.86 -9.91
CA VAL A 421 3.23 5.70 -9.27
C VAL A 421 4.24 5.02 -8.35
N ARG A 422 3.74 4.25 -7.40
CA ARG A 422 4.56 3.48 -6.46
C ARG A 422 4.30 2.00 -6.66
N GLY A 423 5.38 1.21 -6.72
CA GLY A 423 5.29 -0.25 -6.71
C GLY A 423 4.99 -0.78 -5.30
N THR A 424 4.11 -1.77 -5.22
CA THR A 424 3.84 -2.56 -4.01
C THR A 424 4.28 -4.00 -4.23
N GLY A 425 3.92 -4.90 -3.32
CA GLY A 425 3.99 -6.34 -3.58
C GLY A 425 2.88 -6.84 -4.52
N LEU A 426 2.53 -8.13 -4.43
CA LEU A 426 1.39 -8.69 -5.17
C LEU A 426 0.10 -8.50 -4.36
N GLN A 427 -0.86 -7.75 -4.89
CA GLN A 427 -2.15 -7.49 -4.26
C GLN A 427 -3.25 -8.29 -4.93
N LEU A 428 -3.94 -9.15 -4.18
CA LEU A 428 -5.10 -9.89 -4.67
C LEU A 428 -6.37 -9.03 -4.48
N ILE A 429 -7.06 -8.76 -5.59
CA ILE A 429 -8.31 -8.01 -5.64
C ILE A 429 -9.48 -8.98 -5.76
N ARG A 430 -10.56 -8.71 -5.03
CA ARG A 430 -11.88 -9.33 -5.26
C ARG A 430 -12.81 -8.29 -5.85
N VAL A 431 -13.08 -8.41 -7.15
CA VAL A 431 -13.90 -7.47 -7.93
C VAL A 431 -15.32 -7.40 -7.34
N ASN A 432 -15.88 -6.19 -7.26
CA ASN A 432 -17.21 -5.91 -6.69
C ASN A 432 -17.37 -6.39 -5.23
N ARG A 433 -16.30 -6.33 -4.41
CA ARG A 433 -16.33 -6.82 -3.02
C ARG A 433 -17.47 -6.22 -2.19
N GLY A 434 -17.76 -4.93 -2.35
CA GLY A 434 -18.89 -4.29 -1.65
C GLY A 434 -20.24 -4.95 -1.96
N LEU A 435 -20.50 -5.29 -3.23
CA LEU A 435 -21.72 -5.99 -3.63
C LEU A 435 -21.76 -7.42 -3.09
N LYS A 436 -20.62 -8.11 -3.11
CA LYS A 436 -20.48 -9.47 -2.55
C LYS A 436 -20.73 -9.47 -1.04
N LEU A 437 -20.26 -8.45 -0.31
CA LEU A 437 -20.58 -8.25 1.10
C LEU A 437 -22.08 -8.02 1.31
N ALA A 438 -22.72 -7.16 0.51
CA ALA A 438 -24.18 -6.92 0.58
C ALA A 438 -24.97 -8.22 0.38
N LYS A 439 -24.62 -9.04 -0.63
CA LYS A 439 -25.24 -10.35 -0.88
C LYS A 439 -25.08 -11.29 0.32
N SER A 440 -23.90 -11.34 0.93
CA SER A 440 -23.63 -12.16 2.11
C SER A 440 -24.46 -11.71 3.33
N LEU A 441 -24.56 -10.40 3.60
CA LEU A 441 -25.40 -9.86 4.69
C LEU A 441 -26.88 -10.19 4.48
N ILE A 442 -27.39 -10.03 3.26
CA ILE A 442 -28.78 -10.39 2.90
C ILE A 442 -29.02 -11.88 3.08
N ARG A 443 -28.10 -12.75 2.63
CA ARG A 443 -28.23 -14.21 2.78
C ARG A 443 -28.27 -14.61 4.26
N ASN A 444 -27.37 -14.07 5.09
CA ASN A 444 -27.35 -14.32 6.53
C ASN A 444 -28.63 -13.85 7.22
N ALA A 445 -29.16 -12.68 6.85
CA ALA A 445 -30.42 -12.18 7.38
C ALA A 445 -31.64 -13.04 6.97
N LYS A 446 -31.65 -13.59 5.75
CA LYS A 446 -32.67 -14.56 5.31
C LYS A 446 -32.59 -15.86 6.12
N ASN A 447 -31.40 -16.40 6.33
CA ASN A 447 -31.20 -17.59 7.16
C ASN A 447 -31.64 -17.36 8.62
N TYR A 448 -31.37 -16.17 9.17
CA TYR A 448 -31.89 -15.78 10.48
C TYR A 448 -33.42 -15.71 10.52
N ASN A 449 -34.06 -15.10 9.52
CA ASN A 449 -35.53 -15.03 9.46
C ASN A 449 -36.18 -16.42 9.37
N ARG A 450 -35.57 -17.36 8.61
CA ARG A 450 -35.99 -18.77 8.59
C ARG A 450 -35.90 -19.40 9.99
N LEU A 451 -34.80 -19.18 10.69
CA LEU A 451 -34.62 -19.67 12.06
C LEU A 451 -35.67 -19.10 13.02
N VAL A 452 -36.01 -17.81 12.91
CA VAL A 452 -37.08 -17.17 13.69
C VAL A 452 -38.45 -17.75 13.36
N ALA A 453 -38.71 -18.07 12.08
CA ALA A 453 -39.92 -18.74 11.62
C ALA A 453 -39.96 -20.24 11.94
N ASN A 454 -38.95 -20.78 12.63
CA ASN A 454 -38.78 -22.21 12.93
C ASN A 454 -38.73 -23.09 11.66
N GLU A 455 -38.24 -22.53 10.56
CA GLU A 455 -37.99 -23.23 9.30
C GLU A 455 -36.60 -23.87 9.30
N GLU A 456 -36.44 -24.96 8.55
CA GLU A 456 -35.17 -25.66 8.44
C GLU A 456 -34.14 -24.84 7.64
N VAL A 457 -32.94 -24.68 8.20
CA VAL A 457 -31.82 -23.97 7.57
C VAL A 457 -30.77 -24.99 7.13
N THR A 458 -30.37 -24.92 5.85
CA THR A 458 -29.20 -25.61 5.31
C THR A 458 -28.12 -24.59 5.01
N LEU A 459 -26.96 -24.75 5.65
CA LEU A 459 -25.75 -23.96 5.47
C LEU A 459 -24.90 -24.57 4.37
N TYR A 460 -24.28 -23.71 3.56
CA TYR A 460 -23.30 -24.08 2.54
C TYR A 460 -21.91 -23.55 2.93
N ALA A 461 -20.87 -23.93 2.17
CA ALA A 461 -19.51 -23.43 2.38
C ALA A 461 -19.48 -21.90 2.48
N ASP A 462 -20.28 -21.22 1.66
CA ASP A 462 -20.40 -19.77 1.66
C ASP A 462 -20.94 -19.17 2.97
N ASP A 463 -21.75 -19.90 3.72
CA ASP A 463 -22.34 -19.46 5.00
C ASP A 463 -21.39 -19.71 6.17
N VAL A 464 -20.54 -20.73 6.06
CA VAL A 464 -19.58 -21.14 7.09
C VAL A 464 -18.14 -20.69 6.78
N LEU A 465 -17.95 -19.87 5.75
CA LEU A 465 -16.64 -19.34 5.36
C LEU A 465 -16.18 -18.26 6.35
N ARG A 466 -15.01 -18.46 6.97
CA ARG A 466 -14.36 -17.47 7.82
C ARG A 466 -13.40 -16.56 7.06
N GLY A 467 -12.64 -17.15 6.14
CA GLY A 467 -11.53 -16.48 5.48
C GLY A 467 -10.73 -17.41 4.61
N TYR A 468 -9.46 -17.06 4.37
CA TYR A 468 -8.60 -17.76 3.43
C TYR A 468 -7.19 -18.00 3.97
N ARG A 469 -6.51 -19.00 3.39
CA ARG A 469 -5.06 -19.12 3.44
C ARG A 469 -4.46 -18.84 2.07
N ILE A 470 -3.53 -17.91 1.99
CA ILE A 470 -2.91 -17.49 0.73
C ILE A 470 -1.60 -18.23 0.52
N ASP A 471 -1.49 -18.92 -0.63
CA ASP A 471 -0.29 -19.59 -1.08
C ASP A 471 0.30 -18.87 -2.30
N VAL A 472 1.62 -18.91 -2.43
CA VAL A 472 2.38 -18.38 -3.56
C VAL A 472 3.17 -19.50 -4.21
N PHE A 473 3.05 -19.63 -5.52
CA PHE A 473 3.92 -20.44 -6.36
C PHE A 473 5.05 -19.57 -6.92
N ASP A 474 6.31 -19.92 -6.68
CA ASP A 474 7.45 -19.31 -7.36
C ASP A 474 7.89 -20.19 -8.53
N ALA A 475 7.78 -19.69 -9.76
CA ALA A 475 8.16 -20.44 -10.96
C ALA A 475 9.66 -20.69 -11.08
N LYS A 476 10.50 -19.93 -10.37
CA LYS A 476 11.95 -20.19 -10.32
C LYS A 476 12.28 -21.44 -9.50
N ASP A 477 11.56 -21.64 -8.41
CA ASP A 477 11.76 -22.75 -7.48
C ASP A 477 10.82 -23.95 -7.77
N ASN A 478 9.82 -23.75 -8.63
CA ASN A 478 8.76 -24.71 -8.96
C ASN A 478 8.03 -25.25 -7.72
N ALA A 479 7.74 -24.38 -6.75
CA ALA A 479 7.19 -24.77 -5.46
C ALA A 479 6.12 -23.80 -4.94
N TRP A 480 5.08 -24.36 -4.31
CA TRP A 480 4.09 -23.63 -3.52
C TRP A 480 4.60 -23.39 -2.10
N ARG A 481 4.35 -22.19 -1.57
CA ARG A 481 4.60 -21.83 -0.16
C ARG A 481 3.41 -21.06 0.39
N SER A 482 2.96 -21.42 1.58
CA SER A 482 1.91 -20.68 2.29
C SER A 482 2.48 -19.43 2.94
N LEU A 483 1.79 -18.30 2.77
CA LEU A 483 2.08 -17.03 3.46
C LEU A 483 1.55 -17.00 4.90
N MET A 484 0.82 -18.05 5.28
CA MET A 484 0.02 -18.10 6.51
C MET A 484 0.67 -18.92 7.60
N ARG A 485 1.85 -19.49 7.39
CA ARG A 485 2.56 -20.31 8.38
C ARG A 485 3.19 -19.45 9.47
N ARG A 486 2.97 -19.81 10.74
CA ARG A 486 3.59 -19.19 11.93
C ARG A 486 3.82 -20.20 13.04
N ASN A 487 4.77 -19.90 13.91
CA ASN A 487 4.80 -20.45 15.27
C ASN A 487 4.07 -19.46 16.18
N LEU A 488 3.11 -19.95 16.97
CA LEU A 488 2.31 -19.14 17.88
C LEU A 488 2.55 -19.59 19.33
N THR A 489 2.77 -18.63 20.23
CA THR A 489 2.72 -18.87 21.68
C THR A 489 1.68 -17.95 22.32
N LEU A 490 0.77 -18.53 23.09
CA LEU A 490 -0.28 -17.84 23.83
C LEU A 490 -0.06 -18.00 25.33
N LYS A 491 0.13 -16.90 26.06
CA LYS A 491 0.27 -16.88 27.52
C LYS A 491 -0.97 -16.27 28.15
N PHE A 492 -1.31 -16.76 29.35
CA PHE A 492 -2.50 -16.35 30.09
C PHE A 492 -2.06 -15.74 31.42
N PRO A 493 -1.80 -14.43 31.51
CA PRO A 493 -1.28 -13.78 32.71
C PRO A 493 -2.11 -14.03 33.97
N GLU A 494 -3.40 -14.28 33.79
CA GLU A 494 -4.39 -14.48 34.85
C GLU A 494 -4.68 -15.96 35.16
N ALA A 495 -3.98 -16.91 34.54
CA ALA A 495 -4.14 -18.33 34.83
C ALA A 495 -3.65 -18.69 36.24
N ALA A 496 -4.25 -19.72 36.85
CA ALA A 496 -3.89 -20.17 38.19
C ALA A 496 -2.48 -20.79 38.21
N THR A 497 -2.18 -21.68 37.27
CA THR A 497 -0.90 -22.37 37.22
C THR A 497 0.22 -21.51 36.63
N PRO A 498 1.47 -21.67 37.12
CA PRO A 498 2.63 -21.05 36.51
C PRO A 498 2.89 -21.49 35.06
N ALA A 499 2.48 -22.70 34.68
CA ALA A 499 2.68 -23.25 33.35
C ALA A 499 1.95 -22.41 32.27
N LEU A 500 0.66 -22.12 32.47
CA LEU A 500 -0.11 -21.29 31.53
C LEU A 500 0.26 -19.80 31.58
N ARG A 501 0.72 -19.30 32.73
CA ARG A 501 1.19 -17.92 32.88
C ARG A 501 2.53 -17.66 32.19
N ASN A 502 3.52 -18.51 32.45
CA ASN A 502 4.91 -18.22 32.10
C ASN A 502 5.33 -18.88 30.79
N THR A 503 4.93 -20.13 30.57
CA THR A 503 5.25 -20.89 29.34
C THR A 503 4.17 -20.67 28.29
N GLY A 504 2.90 -20.81 28.68
CA GLY A 504 1.76 -20.70 27.78
C GLY A 504 1.57 -21.94 26.91
N VAL A 505 0.75 -21.79 25.87
CA VAL A 505 0.52 -22.80 24.82
C VAL A 505 1.33 -22.43 23.61
N THR A 506 2.18 -23.34 23.16
CA THR A 506 2.93 -23.18 21.92
C THR A 506 2.38 -24.11 20.85
N VAL A 507 2.09 -23.55 19.68
CA VAL A 507 1.74 -24.28 18.47
C VAL A 507 2.81 -23.98 17.44
N ASN A 508 3.48 -25.03 16.99
CA ASN A 508 4.50 -24.92 15.95
C ASN A 508 3.86 -25.16 14.60
N ASP A 509 4.29 -24.36 13.62
CA ASP A 509 3.92 -24.52 12.22
C ASP A 509 2.41 -24.60 11.95
N GLU A 510 1.63 -23.75 12.63
CA GLU A 510 0.22 -23.58 12.31
C GLU A 510 0.01 -22.57 11.18
N GLU A 511 -1.15 -22.65 10.55
CA GLU A 511 -1.58 -21.65 9.57
C GLU A 511 -2.64 -20.71 10.15
N GLY A 512 -2.34 -19.41 10.14
CA GLY A 512 -3.32 -18.38 10.47
C GLY A 512 -4.39 -18.21 9.39
N VAL A 513 -5.38 -17.37 9.67
CA VAL A 513 -6.53 -17.15 8.79
C VAL A 513 -6.63 -15.68 8.41
N LEU A 514 -6.69 -15.40 7.11
CA LEU A 514 -6.99 -14.07 6.59
C LEU A 514 -8.51 -13.89 6.57
N SER A 515 -9.05 -13.20 7.57
CA SER A 515 -10.49 -13.00 7.72
C SER A 515 -11.04 -11.85 6.87
N PHE A 516 -12.34 -11.88 6.60
CA PHE A 516 -13.01 -10.75 5.93
C PHE A 516 -13.08 -9.52 6.83
N ALA A 517 -12.30 -8.50 6.51
CA ALA A 517 -12.38 -7.21 7.20
C ALA A 517 -13.32 -6.23 6.49
N ALA A 518 -14.26 -5.65 7.24
CA ALA A 518 -14.94 -4.42 6.89
C ALA A 518 -14.80 -3.45 8.07
N THR A 519 -14.56 -2.17 7.79
CA THR A 519 -14.36 -1.16 8.84
C THR A 519 -15.58 -0.26 8.96
N ARG A 520 -15.69 0.42 10.10
CA ARG A 520 -16.74 1.40 10.39
C ARG A 520 -16.09 2.70 10.83
N PRO A 521 -16.69 3.86 10.51
CA PRO A 521 -16.20 5.13 11.02
C PRO A 521 -16.35 5.16 12.55
N VAL A 522 -15.40 5.80 13.22
CA VAL A 522 -15.50 6.07 14.67
C VAL A 522 -16.53 7.18 14.88
N SER A 523 -17.56 6.90 15.68
CA SER A 523 -18.65 7.85 15.99
C SER A 523 -18.89 7.93 17.50
N PRO A 524 -19.10 9.14 18.07
CA PRO A 524 -19.64 9.29 19.41
C PRO A 524 -21.05 8.67 19.56
N ASP A 525 -21.83 8.60 18.47
CA ASP A 525 -23.06 7.82 18.39
C ASP A 525 -22.96 6.74 17.29
N PRO A 526 -22.72 5.46 17.65
CA PRO A 526 -22.64 4.36 16.69
C PRO A 526 -23.94 4.09 15.91
N ASN A 527 -25.09 4.59 16.36
CA ASN A 527 -26.38 4.44 15.68
C ASN A 527 -26.59 5.51 14.60
N ALA A 528 -25.98 6.69 14.76
CA ALA A 528 -26.05 7.79 13.79
C ALA A 528 -25.20 7.55 12.54
N MET A 529 -24.15 6.73 12.62
CA MET A 529 -23.26 6.41 11.48
C MET A 529 -23.33 4.93 11.09
N ARG A 530 -24.30 4.59 10.22
CA ARG A 530 -24.54 3.23 9.68
C ARG A 530 -23.83 3.02 8.35
N SER A 531 -22.49 3.02 8.37
CA SER A 531 -21.67 2.77 7.19
C SER A 531 -20.65 1.66 7.42
N LEU A 532 -20.45 0.83 6.41
CA LEU A 532 -19.41 -0.19 6.30
C LEU A 532 -18.45 0.19 5.17
N TYR A 533 -17.16 -0.04 5.36
CA TYR A 533 -16.14 0.20 4.36
C TYR A 533 -15.49 -1.13 4.01
N ALA A 534 -15.54 -1.50 2.72
CA ALA A 534 -15.02 -2.76 2.21
C ALA A 534 -14.13 -2.49 1.00
N HIS A 535 -12.82 -2.54 1.18
CA HIS A 535 -11.83 -2.31 0.12
C HIS A 535 -11.71 -3.54 -0.79
N GLU A 536 -11.58 -3.43 -2.11
CA GLU A 536 -11.53 -4.63 -2.98
C GLU A 536 -10.26 -5.46 -2.86
N THR A 537 -9.11 -4.86 -2.50
CA THR A 537 -7.90 -5.63 -2.13
C THR A 537 -8.19 -6.45 -0.87
N ILE A 538 -8.02 -7.77 -0.99
CA ILE A 538 -8.26 -8.73 0.09
C ILE A 538 -6.96 -9.27 0.69
N ALA A 539 -5.85 -9.26 -0.05
CA ALA A 539 -4.52 -9.66 0.44
C ALA A 539 -3.43 -8.84 -0.26
N GLN A 540 -2.32 -8.58 0.42
CA GLN A 540 -1.15 -7.92 -0.16
C GLN A 540 0.13 -8.58 0.35
N TRP A 541 0.86 -9.24 -0.54
CA TRP A 541 2.10 -9.93 -0.21
C TRP A 541 3.32 -9.12 -0.61
N GLU A 542 4.07 -8.63 0.39
CA GLU A 542 5.29 -7.84 0.19
C GLU A 542 6.51 -8.56 0.78
N ASN A 543 6.87 -9.71 0.20
CA ASN A 543 8.06 -10.49 0.59
C ASN A 543 8.09 -10.97 2.06
N TRP A 544 6.93 -11.03 2.73
CA TRP A 544 6.83 -11.43 4.15
C TRP A 544 5.58 -12.26 4.43
N SER A 545 5.51 -12.87 5.62
CA SER A 545 4.33 -13.57 6.11
C SER A 545 3.16 -12.60 6.32
N LEU A 546 1.93 -13.08 6.11
CA LEU A 546 0.70 -12.33 6.40
C LEU A 546 0.20 -12.51 7.84
N VAL A 547 0.84 -13.39 8.62
CA VAL A 547 0.35 -13.79 9.96
C VAL A 547 1.40 -13.64 11.06
N ALA A 548 2.61 -13.20 10.70
CA ALA A 548 3.70 -12.95 11.63
C ALA A 548 4.23 -11.52 11.42
N PRO A 549 4.51 -10.77 12.50
CA PRO A 549 5.03 -9.41 12.40
C PRO A 549 6.39 -9.39 11.70
N ARG A 550 6.74 -8.25 11.09
CA ARG A 550 8.11 -8.01 10.62
C ARG A 550 9.03 -7.82 11.84
N ILE A 551 10.27 -8.26 11.71
CA ILE A 551 11.29 -8.13 12.75
C ILE A 551 11.86 -6.71 12.70
N GLY A 552 12.11 -6.13 13.88
CA GLY A 552 12.75 -4.82 14.03
C GLY A 552 11.81 -3.70 14.49
N SER A 553 12.40 -2.51 14.65
CA SER A 553 11.68 -1.31 15.07
C SER A 553 10.59 -0.90 14.10
N PHE A 554 9.50 -0.33 14.62
CA PHE A 554 8.36 0.14 13.83
C PHE A 554 7.95 1.56 14.23
N ILE A 555 7.14 2.23 13.41
CA ILE A 555 6.56 3.52 13.76
C ILE A 555 5.29 3.30 14.58
N GLY A 556 5.28 3.78 15.82
CA GLY A 556 4.18 3.65 16.75
C GLY A 556 3.00 4.58 16.43
N ALA A 557 1.92 4.46 17.20
CA ALA A 557 0.68 5.23 16.99
C ALA A 557 0.84 6.74 17.12
N GLU A 558 1.88 7.20 17.83
CA GLU A 558 2.22 8.62 17.99
C GLU A 558 3.27 9.09 16.97
N ASP A 559 3.49 8.33 15.89
CA ASP A 559 4.44 8.63 14.80
C ASP A 559 5.92 8.66 15.25
N GLU A 560 6.24 7.88 16.29
CA GLU A 560 7.58 7.75 16.87
C GLU A 560 8.17 6.36 16.63
N LEU A 561 9.51 6.27 16.50
CA LEU A 561 10.20 4.98 16.37
C LEU A 561 10.11 4.19 17.69
N GLN A 562 9.51 3.01 17.64
CA GLN A 562 9.37 2.09 18.76
C GLN A 562 10.30 0.88 18.58
N PRO A 563 10.82 0.28 19.67
CA PRO A 563 11.62 -0.94 19.59
C PRO A 563 10.78 -2.10 19.06
N ASP A 564 11.46 -3.14 18.57
CA ASP A 564 10.80 -4.39 18.20
C ASP A 564 10.00 -4.94 19.41
N GLN A 565 8.75 -5.33 19.14
CA GLN A 565 7.85 -5.86 20.15
C GLN A 565 7.21 -7.16 19.62
N PRO A 566 7.90 -8.30 19.76
CA PRO A 566 7.43 -9.58 19.22
C PRO A 566 6.22 -10.14 19.98
N THR A 567 6.05 -9.73 21.24
CA THR A 567 4.93 -10.13 22.09
C THR A 567 3.89 -9.02 22.18
N GLN A 568 2.67 -9.30 21.73
CA GLN A 568 1.52 -8.45 21.97
C GLN A 568 0.92 -8.79 23.32
N SER A 569 1.07 -7.88 24.28
CA SER A 569 0.53 -8.02 25.63
C SER A 569 -0.74 -7.22 25.84
N SER A 570 -1.66 -7.78 26.62
CA SER A 570 -2.90 -7.09 26.99
C SER A 570 -2.63 -5.98 28.03
N PRO A 571 -3.24 -4.78 27.88
CA PRO A 571 -3.16 -3.72 28.90
C PRO A 571 -3.66 -4.20 30.27
N ASN A 572 -3.12 -3.65 31.36
CA ASN A 572 -3.48 -4.06 32.74
C ASN A 572 -4.94 -3.77 33.11
N ASP A 573 -5.56 -2.76 32.48
CA ASP A 573 -6.96 -2.37 32.66
C ASP A 573 -7.95 -3.18 31.81
N PHE A 574 -7.45 -4.13 31.02
CA PHE A 574 -8.27 -4.98 30.15
C PHE A 574 -8.59 -6.31 30.83
N GLU A 575 -9.89 -6.64 30.93
CA GLU A 575 -10.37 -7.82 31.67
C GLU A 575 -9.91 -9.16 31.07
N TYR A 576 -9.82 -9.24 29.73
CA TYR A 576 -9.49 -10.47 29.01
C TYR A 576 -8.01 -10.49 28.63
N ARG A 577 -7.17 -11.06 29.50
CA ARG A 577 -5.71 -11.01 29.32
C ARG A 577 -5.19 -12.27 28.66
N VAL A 578 -4.82 -12.13 27.38
CA VAL A 578 -4.06 -13.14 26.63
C VAL A 578 -2.93 -12.42 25.91
N ASP A 579 -1.72 -12.91 26.13
CA ASP A 579 -0.52 -12.39 25.47
C ASP A 579 -0.15 -13.32 24.33
N SER A 580 0.13 -12.77 23.15
CA SER A 580 0.43 -13.56 21.95
C SER A 580 1.78 -13.22 21.37
N THR A 581 2.53 -14.25 20.97
CA THR A 581 3.81 -14.11 20.27
C THR A 581 3.76 -14.96 19.01
N ALA A 582 3.85 -14.32 17.85
CA ALA A 582 3.87 -15.00 16.55
C ALA A 582 5.25 -14.82 15.90
N SER A 583 5.82 -15.90 15.36
CA SER A 583 7.11 -15.87 14.68
C SER A 583 7.09 -16.69 13.39
N ILE A 584 8.07 -16.43 12.52
CA ILE A 584 8.21 -17.09 11.23
C ILE A 584 8.66 -18.55 11.42
N VAL A 585 8.04 -19.47 10.67
CA VAL A 585 8.53 -20.85 10.56
C VAL A 585 9.79 -20.87 9.69
N ALA A 586 10.85 -21.52 10.16
CA ALA A 586 12.11 -21.57 9.43
C ALA A 586 11.90 -22.08 7.98
N LYS A 587 12.49 -21.39 7.00
CA LYS A 587 12.41 -21.70 5.56
C LYS A 587 10.99 -21.62 4.93
N SER A 588 10.01 -20.99 5.60
CA SER A 588 8.65 -20.87 5.06
C SER A 588 8.46 -19.69 4.10
N LEU A 589 9.25 -18.61 4.25
CA LEU A 589 9.07 -17.38 3.48
C LEU A 589 9.39 -17.55 1.98
N PRO A 590 8.43 -17.30 1.07
CA PRO A 590 8.72 -17.15 -0.35
C PRO A 590 9.49 -15.85 -0.62
N ARG A 591 10.27 -15.83 -1.70
CA ARG A 591 11.06 -14.67 -2.13
C ARG A 591 10.35 -13.91 -3.22
N LEU A 592 10.20 -12.61 -3.04
CA LEU A 592 9.70 -11.67 -4.04
C LEU A 592 10.88 -10.95 -4.70
N ARG A 593 11.09 -11.16 -6.00
CA ARG A 593 12.18 -10.55 -6.80
C ARG A 593 11.66 -10.01 -8.12
N TYR A 594 12.19 -8.88 -8.57
CA TYR A 594 11.84 -8.32 -9.87
C TYR A 594 12.25 -9.30 -10.99
N GLY A 595 11.39 -9.42 -12.01
CA GLY A 595 11.55 -10.33 -13.14
C GLY A 595 11.16 -11.80 -12.86
N ARG A 596 11.01 -12.20 -11.60
CA ARG A 596 10.46 -13.54 -11.26
C ARG A 596 8.96 -13.60 -11.53
N LYS A 597 8.47 -14.83 -11.69
CA LYS A 597 7.09 -15.12 -12.04
C LYS A 597 6.39 -15.92 -10.95
N TYR A 598 5.17 -15.52 -10.62
CA TYR A 598 4.42 -16.05 -9.48
C TYR A 598 2.99 -16.41 -9.84
N ARG A 599 2.39 -17.34 -9.10
CA ARG A 599 0.93 -17.53 -9.04
C ARG A 599 0.45 -17.43 -7.59
N LEU A 600 -0.77 -16.99 -7.40
CA LEU A 600 -1.45 -17.00 -6.11
C LEU A 600 -2.55 -18.06 -6.10
N ARG A 601 -2.78 -18.66 -4.93
CA ARG A 601 -3.91 -19.57 -4.64
C ARG A 601 -4.49 -19.20 -3.27
N ALA A 602 -5.80 -19.30 -3.12
CA ALA A 602 -6.49 -19.01 -1.86
C ALA A 602 -7.32 -20.22 -1.42
N ARG A 603 -6.85 -20.94 -0.39
CA ARG A 603 -7.56 -22.05 0.26
C ARG A 603 -8.64 -21.50 1.19
N ILE A 604 -9.83 -22.09 1.18
CA ILE A 604 -10.92 -21.66 2.06
C ILE A 604 -10.65 -22.11 3.50
N VAL A 605 -11.12 -21.32 4.46
CA VAL A 605 -11.14 -21.68 5.88
C VAL A 605 -12.55 -21.48 6.43
N ASP A 606 -13.09 -22.50 7.09
CA ASP A 606 -14.40 -22.45 7.73
C ASP A 606 -14.38 -21.72 9.08
N VAL A 607 -15.55 -21.52 9.70
CA VAL A 607 -15.72 -20.87 11.00
C VAL A 607 -15.10 -21.61 12.19
N ALA A 608 -14.72 -22.88 12.03
CA ALA A 608 -13.97 -23.65 13.02
C ALA A 608 -12.45 -23.56 12.80
N GLY A 609 -12.00 -22.95 11.70
CA GLY A 609 -10.58 -22.80 11.36
C GLY A 609 -10.04 -23.95 10.50
N ASN A 610 -10.91 -24.79 9.94
CA ASN A 610 -10.52 -25.93 9.12
C ASN A 610 -10.59 -25.62 7.62
N GLY A 611 -9.84 -26.39 6.84
CA GLY A 611 -9.64 -26.26 5.41
C GLY A 611 -8.44 -27.11 5.02
N PRO A 612 -8.26 -27.43 3.72
CA PRO A 612 -7.19 -28.32 3.31
C PRO A 612 -5.82 -27.78 3.71
N ALA A 613 -4.88 -28.67 4.04
CA ALA A 613 -3.46 -28.36 4.18
C ALA A 613 -2.83 -27.98 2.83
N LEU A 614 -1.58 -27.53 2.85
CA LEU A 614 -0.87 -27.09 1.63
C LEU A 614 -0.62 -28.27 0.67
N ASP A 615 -0.29 -29.43 1.23
CA ASP A 615 0.08 -30.70 0.60
C ASP A 615 -1.10 -31.63 0.30
N GLU A 616 -2.29 -31.32 0.85
CA GLU A 616 -3.57 -31.96 0.49
C GLU A 616 -4.16 -31.45 -0.84
N LEU A 617 -3.43 -30.56 -1.53
CA LEU A 617 -3.78 -30.09 -2.87
C LEU A 617 -2.71 -30.50 -3.87
N ASN A 618 -3.13 -30.97 -5.04
CA ASN A 618 -2.23 -31.30 -6.13
C ASN A 618 -1.39 -30.06 -6.52
N PRO A 619 -0.05 -30.08 -6.36
CA PRO A 619 0.79 -28.92 -6.62
C PRO A 619 0.85 -28.53 -8.11
N LEU A 620 0.47 -29.45 -9.01
CA LEU A 620 0.42 -29.24 -10.45
C LEU A 620 -0.94 -28.73 -10.96
N ASP A 621 -1.94 -28.63 -10.08
CA ASP A 621 -3.25 -28.07 -10.45
C ASP A 621 -3.23 -26.54 -10.33
N PHE A 622 -3.22 -25.89 -11.50
CA PHE A 622 -3.30 -24.43 -11.62
C PHE A 622 -4.69 -23.93 -12.02
N THR A 623 -5.70 -24.80 -12.08
CA THR A 623 -7.04 -24.49 -12.64
C THR A 623 -7.73 -23.33 -11.92
N CYS A 624 -7.47 -23.16 -10.63
CA CYS A 624 -8.03 -22.07 -9.81
C CYS A 624 -6.95 -21.10 -9.29
N ALA A 625 -5.71 -21.21 -9.77
CA ALA A 625 -4.64 -20.27 -9.43
C ALA A 625 -4.70 -19.05 -10.35
N THR A 626 -4.16 -17.91 -9.92
CA THR A 626 -4.02 -16.74 -10.81
C THR A 626 -3.18 -17.10 -12.03
N GLU A 627 -3.27 -16.27 -13.08
CA GLU A 627 -2.30 -16.31 -14.17
C GLU A 627 -0.85 -16.15 -13.68
N LEU A 628 0.11 -16.55 -14.52
CA LEU A 628 1.53 -16.44 -14.18
C LEU A 628 1.97 -14.96 -14.27
N ILE A 629 2.13 -14.31 -13.12
CA ILE A 629 2.37 -12.87 -13.01
C ILE A 629 3.87 -12.60 -12.88
N THR A 630 4.41 -11.73 -13.72
CA THR A 630 5.80 -11.25 -13.57
C THR A 630 5.82 -10.08 -12.60
N TYR A 631 6.63 -10.15 -11.55
CA TYR A 631 6.78 -9.05 -10.60
C TYR A 631 7.75 -7.98 -11.15
N LEU A 632 7.32 -6.72 -11.22
CA LEU A 632 8.04 -5.63 -11.88
C LEU A 632 8.23 -4.43 -10.94
N ARG A 633 9.27 -3.65 -11.21
CA ARG A 633 9.49 -2.36 -10.55
C ARG A 633 8.63 -1.29 -11.21
N TRP A 634 7.79 -0.62 -10.43
CA TRP A 634 6.95 0.48 -10.90
C TRP A 634 7.47 1.85 -10.46
N ASP A 635 8.27 1.89 -9.40
CA ASP A 635 8.89 3.12 -8.92
C ASP A 635 9.92 3.64 -9.92
N PRO A 636 9.86 4.92 -10.31
CA PRO A 636 10.84 5.50 -11.22
C PRO A 636 12.24 5.46 -10.62
N ILE A 637 13.26 5.45 -11.49
CA ILE A 637 14.65 5.55 -11.09
C ILE A 637 14.96 7.05 -10.96
N VAL A 638 15.09 7.52 -9.73
CA VAL A 638 15.33 8.94 -9.44
C VAL A 638 16.64 9.43 -10.06
N SER A 639 16.76 10.74 -10.28
CA SER A 639 17.97 11.31 -10.87
C SER A 639 19.19 11.13 -9.95
N PRO A 640 20.41 11.02 -10.50
CA PRO A 640 21.66 10.94 -9.73
C PRO A 640 21.79 12.01 -8.65
N THR A 641 22.46 11.67 -7.56
CA THR A 641 22.72 12.60 -6.45
C THR A 641 23.95 13.43 -6.77
N ILE A 642 23.83 14.76 -6.73
CA ILE A 642 24.97 15.66 -6.92
C ILE A 642 25.48 16.21 -5.59
N ALA A 643 26.79 16.44 -5.50
CA ALA A 643 27.43 17.07 -4.35
C ALA A 643 28.47 18.10 -4.80
N LEU A 644 28.66 19.12 -3.96
CA LEU A 644 29.70 20.12 -4.17
C LEU A 644 31.09 19.50 -4.01
N ARG A 645 32.06 19.85 -4.86
CA ARG A 645 33.49 19.52 -4.64
C ARG A 645 34.21 20.59 -3.81
N ASN A 646 33.77 21.84 -3.96
CA ASN A 646 34.29 23.03 -3.29
C ASN A 646 33.13 23.82 -2.67
N HIS A 647 33.41 24.71 -1.71
CA HIS A 647 32.39 25.61 -1.19
C HIS A 647 31.85 26.51 -2.32
N PRO A 648 30.54 26.75 -2.37
CA PRO A 648 29.94 27.51 -3.46
C PRO A 648 30.34 28.97 -3.36
N ILE A 649 30.73 29.56 -4.48
CA ILE A 649 30.99 31.01 -4.56
C ILE A 649 29.69 31.79 -4.80
N GLU A 650 29.76 33.12 -4.83
CA GLU A 650 28.59 33.97 -5.05
C GLU A 650 27.84 33.59 -6.35
N GLY A 651 26.52 33.46 -6.25
CA GLY A 651 25.65 33.04 -7.36
C GLY A 651 25.65 31.54 -7.65
N GLU A 652 26.58 30.78 -7.05
CA GLU A 652 26.65 29.33 -7.17
C GLU A 652 25.71 28.64 -6.16
N SER A 653 25.16 27.48 -6.54
CA SER A 653 24.36 26.63 -5.66
C SER A 653 24.57 25.16 -6.06
N LEU A 654 23.91 24.23 -5.36
CA LEU A 654 24.03 22.81 -5.67
C LEU A 654 23.77 22.50 -7.16
N GLU A 655 22.68 23.04 -7.71
CA GLU A 655 22.25 22.88 -9.10
C GLU A 655 22.54 24.11 -9.99
N ARG A 656 23.46 24.99 -9.55
CA ARG A 656 23.92 26.11 -10.36
C ARG A 656 25.44 26.17 -10.32
N MET A 657 26.09 25.82 -11.43
CA MET A 657 27.54 25.87 -11.60
C MET A 657 27.92 27.20 -12.24
N VAL A 658 28.87 27.91 -11.63
CA VAL A 658 29.29 29.24 -12.07
C VAL A 658 30.81 29.24 -12.26
N ILE A 659 31.26 29.63 -13.44
CA ILE A 659 32.65 30.02 -13.71
C ILE A 659 32.71 31.52 -13.96
N ARG A 660 33.84 32.14 -13.58
CA ARG A 660 34.03 33.59 -13.64
C ARG A 660 35.29 33.93 -14.42
N THR A 661 35.19 34.97 -15.23
CA THR A 661 36.31 35.63 -15.89
C THR A 661 36.38 37.09 -15.42
N PHE A 662 37.53 37.48 -14.87
CA PHE A 662 37.81 38.85 -14.40
C PHE A 662 38.83 39.50 -15.33
N ASN A 663 38.58 40.74 -15.72
CA ASN A 663 39.47 41.46 -16.64
C ASN A 663 40.81 41.75 -15.96
N GLU A 664 41.91 41.29 -16.56
CA GLU A 664 43.27 41.61 -16.15
C GLU A 664 43.80 42.90 -16.80
N SER A 665 43.09 43.46 -17.78
CA SER A 665 43.48 44.64 -18.58
C SER A 665 42.28 45.47 -19.03
N ASP A 666 42.51 46.75 -19.34
CA ASP A 666 41.55 47.65 -20.01
C ASP A 666 41.46 47.40 -21.53
N ASP A 667 42.34 46.57 -22.09
CA ASP A 667 42.30 46.14 -23.49
C ASP A 667 41.12 45.17 -23.74
N GLU A 668 40.10 45.65 -24.44
CA GLU A 668 38.86 44.90 -24.76
C GLU A 668 39.10 43.68 -25.68
N THR A 669 40.29 43.51 -26.26
CA THR A 669 40.64 42.38 -27.14
C THR A 669 41.27 41.21 -26.40
N VAL A 670 41.76 41.42 -25.17
CA VAL A 670 42.39 40.39 -24.34
C VAL A 670 41.36 39.81 -23.39
N LEU A 671 40.93 38.57 -23.68
CA LEU A 671 39.97 37.84 -22.87
C LEU A 671 40.72 37.02 -21.79
N PRO A 672 40.64 37.39 -20.50
CA PRO A 672 41.38 36.78 -19.38
C PRO A 672 40.94 35.32 -19.11
N PRO A 673 41.79 34.42 -18.61
CA PRO A 673 41.39 33.05 -18.29
C PRO A 673 40.36 33.01 -17.15
N ILE A 674 39.62 31.90 -17.03
CA ILE A 674 38.76 31.66 -15.86
C ILE A 674 39.60 31.59 -14.57
N GLU A 675 39.08 32.09 -13.46
CA GLU A 675 39.78 32.02 -12.16
C GLU A 675 39.92 30.57 -11.68
N ALA A 676 38.82 29.81 -11.74
CA ALA A 676 38.75 28.43 -11.32
C ALA A 676 37.57 27.72 -12.00
N PRO A 677 37.69 26.42 -12.29
CA PRO A 677 36.56 25.62 -12.75
C PRO A 677 35.56 25.36 -11.62
N SER A 678 34.29 25.18 -11.98
CA SER A 678 33.26 24.71 -11.05
C SER A 678 33.15 23.18 -11.14
N LEU A 679 33.09 22.50 -9.99
CA LEU A 679 33.18 21.05 -9.88
C LEU A 679 32.02 20.48 -9.06
N ARG A 680 31.45 19.35 -9.52
CA ARG A 680 30.42 18.58 -8.81
C ARG A 680 30.73 17.09 -8.84
N HIS A 681 30.55 16.39 -7.73
CA HIS A 681 30.43 14.93 -7.76
C HIS A 681 29.02 14.54 -8.19
N VAL A 682 28.92 13.52 -9.02
CA VAL A 682 27.67 12.88 -9.44
C VAL A 682 27.72 11.43 -8.99
N PHE A 683 26.87 11.07 -8.04
CA PHE A 683 26.74 9.72 -7.51
C PHE A 683 25.49 9.04 -8.10
N PRO A 684 25.50 7.72 -8.28
CA PRO A 684 24.26 6.99 -8.52
C PRO A 684 23.26 7.28 -7.39
N PRO A 685 21.95 7.27 -7.67
CA PRO A 685 20.93 7.52 -6.65
C PRO A 685 20.94 6.43 -5.57
N MET A 686 20.51 6.81 -4.37
CA MET A 686 20.34 5.90 -3.23
C MET A 686 19.17 4.95 -3.46
N ALA A 687 19.35 3.69 -3.06
CA ALA A 687 18.28 2.70 -2.95
C ALA A 687 18.13 2.18 -1.51
N SER A 688 16.91 1.74 -1.19
CA SER A 688 16.65 1.05 0.07
C SER A 688 17.22 -0.37 0.04
N VAL A 689 17.47 -0.94 1.22
CA VAL A 689 17.82 -2.36 1.36
C VAL A 689 16.79 -3.25 0.67
N GLU A 690 15.50 -2.93 0.80
CA GLU A 690 14.41 -3.67 0.16
C GLU A 690 14.48 -3.61 -1.38
N THR A 691 14.79 -2.45 -1.97
CA THR A 691 14.98 -2.34 -3.42
C THR A 691 16.16 -3.20 -3.89
N CYS A 692 17.28 -3.15 -3.18
CA CYS A 692 18.46 -3.99 -3.49
C CYS A 692 18.17 -5.49 -3.35
N GLU A 693 17.41 -5.87 -2.31
CA GLU A 693 16.98 -7.25 -2.08
C GLU A 693 16.06 -7.76 -3.21
N ARG A 694 15.08 -6.95 -3.64
CA ARG A 694 14.17 -7.30 -4.74
C ARG A 694 14.90 -7.41 -6.09
N HIS A 695 16.05 -6.75 -6.25
CA HIS A 695 16.96 -6.92 -7.38
C HIS A 695 17.93 -8.10 -7.24
N SER A 696 17.81 -8.91 -6.18
CA SER A 696 18.64 -10.08 -5.89
C SER A 696 20.12 -9.74 -5.62
N LEU A 697 20.47 -8.50 -5.25
CA LEU A 697 21.88 -8.12 -5.04
C LEU A 697 22.52 -8.81 -3.83
N PHE A 698 21.69 -9.29 -2.91
CA PHE A 698 22.09 -10.04 -1.72
C PHE A 698 21.97 -11.55 -1.86
N ASP A 699 21.53 -12.03 -3.03
CA ASP A 699 21.44 -13.45 -3.34
C ASP A 699 22.72 -13.86 -4.09
N ASP A 700 23.28 -15.01 -3.74
CA ASP A 700 24.35 -15.66 -4.48
C ASP A 700 23.80 -16.17 -5.83
N GLU A 701 24.46 -15.81 -6.92
CA GLU A 701 23.92 -16.06 -8.27
C GLU A 701 23.84 -17.55 -8.62
N VAL A 702 24.70 -18.39 -8.02
CA VAL A 702 24.81 -19.82 -8.33
C VAL A 702 23.88 -20.64 -7.45
N SER A 703 24.03 -20.51 -6.13
CA SER A 703 23.26 -21.27 -5.14
C SER A 703 21.87 -20.70 -4.91
N GLY A 704 21.64 -19.43 -5.29
CA GLY A 704 20.45 -18.68 -4.89
C GLY A 704 20.37 -18.44 -3.38
N SER A 705 21.37 -18.80 -2.58
CA SER A 705 21.35 -18.56 -1.13
C SER A 705 21.65 -17.09 -0.83
N MET A 706 21.41 -16.66 0.39
CA MET A 706 21.82 -15.32 0.82
C MET A 706 23.36 -15.26 0.89
N LYS A 707 23.97 -14.18 0.41
CA LYS A 707 25.42 -13.96 0.51
C LYS A 707 25.83 -13.84 1.99
N SER A 708 26.96 -14.45 2.36
CA SER A 708 27.44 -14.48 3.75
C SER A 708 27.87 -13.11 4.27
N ASP A 709 28.31 -12.21 3.40
CA ASP A 709 28.76 -10.85 3.69
C ASP A 709 27.65 -9.79 3.61
N MET A 710 26.42 -10.19 3.25
CA MET A 710 25.28 -9.29 3.08
C MET A 710 25.05 -8.39 4.31
N TYR A 711 25.11 -8.97 5.51
CA TYR A 711 24.86 -8.22 6.75
C TYR A 711 25.89 -7.09 6.94
N ASP A 712 27.17 -7.40 6.71
CA ASP A 712 28.27 -6.43 6.82
C ASP A 712 28.14 -5.32 5.79
N ILE A 713 27.74 -5.66 4.56
CA ILE A 713 27.42 -4.69 3.50
C ILE A 713 26.32 -3.73 3.96
N ILE A 714 25.20 -4.25 4.45
CA ILE A 714 24.06 -3.45 4.89
C ILE A 714 24.47 -2.54 6.05
N VAL A 715 25.16 -3.09 7.06
CA VAL A 715 25.61 -2.35 8.23
C VAL A 715 26.59 -1.21 7.87
N LYS A 716 27.54 -1.48 6.97
CA LYS A 716 28.49 -0.47 6.44
C LYS A 716 27.78 0.66 5.71
N LYS A 717 26.78 0.36 4.87
CA LYS A 717 26.11 1.32 3.97
C LYS A 717 24.85 1.97 4.55
N THR A 718 24.43 1.60 5.77
CA THR A 718 23.27 2.20 6.46
C THR A 718 23.64 2.97 7.72
N GLY A 719 24.94 3.19 7.94
CA GLY A 719 25.47 4.07 9.00
C GLY A 719 25.35 3.51 10.43
N LYS A 720 25.06 2.21 10.57
CA LYS A 720 24.97 1.54 11.88
C LYS A 720 26.32 1.36 12.58
N THR A 721 27.43 1.63 11.91
CA THR A 721 28.81 1.56 12.45
C THR A 721 29.35 2.91 12.90
N GLY A 722 28.53 3.97 12.93
CA GLY A 722 29.00 5.33 13.18
C GLY A 722 29.67 6.01 11.96
N GLN A 723 29.79 5.30 10.84
CA GLN A 723 30.14 5.86 9.52
C GLN A 723 28.94 6.60 8.93
N PRO A 724 29.10 7.72 8.21
CA PRO A 724 27.99 8.39 7.54
C PRO A 724 27.37 7.50 6.46
N ALA A 725 26.05 7.27 6.51
CA ALA A 725 25.30 6.60 5.44
C ALA A 725 24.93 7.55 4.28
N ASP A 726 25.17 8.84 4.46
CA ASP A 726 24.83 9.89 3.52
C ASP A 726 26.08 10.57 2.99
N VAL A 727 25.96 11.21 1.83
CA VAL A 727 27.00 12.14 1.35
C VAL A 727 27.21 13.21 2.42
N PRO A 728 28.46 13.53 2.81
CA PRO A 728 28.71 14.55 3.84
C PRO A 728 28.00 15.85 3.51
N THR A 729 27.53 16.57 4.53
CA THR A 729 26.76 17.80 4.34
C THR A 729 27.40 18.98 5.06
N GLN A 730 27.30 20.16 4.46
CA GLN A 730 27.75 21.42 5.03
C GLN A 730 26.58 22.39 5.11
N TRP A 731 26.45 23.06 6.26
CA TRP A 731 25.53 24.17 6.44
C TRP A 731 26.18 25.47 5.98
N TYR A 732 25.39 26.38 5.41
CA TYR A 732 25.83 27.69 4.94
C TYR A 732 24.88 28.78 5.44
N GLU A 733 25.44 29.93 5.82
CA GLU A 733 24.67 31.16 5.99
C GLU A 733 24.93 32.12 4.82
N ARG A 734 23.94 32.96 4.52
CA ARG A 734 24.10 33.99 3.50
C ARG A 734 24.79 35.21 4.11
N SER A 735 25.91 35.64 3.53
CA SER A 735 26.60 36.86 3.93
C SER A 735 25.80 38.12 3.56
N ALA A 736 26.16 39.27 4.13
CA ALA A 736 25.59 40.56 3.74
C ALA A 736 25.80 40.90 2.25
N SER A 737 26.88 40.39 1.64
CA SER A 737 27.17 40.49 0.21
C SER A 737 26.43 39.45 -0.65
N GLY A 738 25.62 38.58 -0.05
CA GLY A 738 24.82 37.57 -0.76
C GLY A 738 25.53 36.24 -1.05
N GLY A 739 26.81 36.10 -0.69
CA GLY A 739 27.58 34.85 -0.81
C GLY A 739 27.19 33.81 0.26
N LEU A 740 27.62 32.56 0.08
CA LEU A 740 27.38 31.47 1.04
C LEU A 740 28.65 31.19 1.84
N VAL A 741 28.57 31.26 3.16
CA VAL A 741 29.70 31.04 4.07
C VAL A 741 29.46 29.76 4.89
N PRO A 742 30.43 28.83 4.99
CA PRO A 742 30.29 27.60 5.77
C PRO A 742 30.01 27.89 7.25
N LEU A 743 28.99 27.23 7.80
CA LEU A 743 28.66 27.18 9.21
C LEU A 743 29.23 25.93 9.86
N GLY A 744 30.30 26.08 10.63
CA GLY A 744 30.94 24.95 11.33
C GLY A 744 31.61 23.96 10.38
N ALA A 745 32.09 22.85 10.93
CA ALA A 745 32.71 21.79 10.16
C ALA A 745 31.68 20.95 9.39
N ILE A 746 32.13 20.23 8.36
CA ILE A 746 31.33 19.27 7.61
C ILE A 746 30.67 18.27 8.58
N ASN A 747 29.43 17.89 8.29
CA ASN A 747 28.57 17.03 9.12
C ASN A 747 28.25 17.56 10.52
N THR A 748 28.53 18.83 10.80
CA THR A 748 28.18 19.45 12.08
C THR A 748 26.86 20.20 11.95
N THR A 749 25.88 19.86 12.80
CA THR A 749 24.60 20.55 12.85
C THR A 749 24.72 21.85 13.66
N PRO A 750 24.40 23.03 13.09
CA PRO A 750 24.45 24.29 13.82
C PRO A 750 23.29 24.41 14.82
N PRO A 751 23.33 25.35 15.79
CA PRO A 751 22.23 25.62 16.70
C PRO A 751 20.90 25.90 15.97
N VAL A 752 19.78 25.44 16.53
CA VAL A 752 18.43 25.50 15.90
C VAL A 752 18.06 26.90 15.40
N ALA A 753 18.42 27.95 16.14
CA ALA A 753 18.16 29.34 15.75
C ALA A 753 18.81 29.71 14.40
N LYS A 754 19.98 29.14 14.08
CA LYS A 754 20.66 29.37 12.80
C LYS A 754 20.10 28.51 11.66
N GLN A 755 19.50 27.35 11.96
CA GLN A 755 18.99 26.43 10.94
C GLN A 755 17.86 27.05 10.10
N GLN A 756 17.07 27.98 10.67
CA GLN A 756 15.93 28.59 9.98
C GLN A 756 16.32 29.41 8.74
N ASN A 757 17.50 30.02 8.76
CA ASN A 757 18.00 30.88 7.67
C ASN A 757 19.20 30.27 6.93
N ALA A 758 19.66 29.09 7.36
CA ALA A 758 20.80 28.42 6.79
C ALA A 758 20.37 27.43 5.69
N ILE A 759 21.28 27.14 4.77
CA ILE A 759 21.09 26.20 3.68
C ILE A 759 22.01 24.99 3.91
N ARG A 760 21.50 23.78 3.72
CA ARG A 760 22.28 22.54 3.84
C ARG A 760 22.55 21.97 2.45
N TYR A 761 23.82 21.77 2.10
CA TYR A 761 24.21 21.12 0.84
C TYR A 761 25.07 19.88 1.07
N PRO A 762 24.92 18.83 0.23
CA PRO A 762 25.88 17.74 0.16
C PRO A 762 27.21 18.25 -0.43
N ILE A 763 28.32 17.82 0.15
CA ILE A 763 29.68 18.21 -0.22
C ILE A 763 30.63 17.01 -0.06
N ALA A 764 31.55 16.83 -1.01
CA ALA A 764 32.63 15.85 -0.95
C ALA A 764 33.92 16.53 -1.44
N GLN A 765 34.79 16.96 -0.52
CA GLN A 765 36.02 17.69 -0.85
C GLN A 765 37.20 16.74 -1.10
N VAL A 766 37.01 15.74 -1.97
CA VAL A 766 38.00 14.72 -2.32
C VAL A 766 38.03 14.54 -3.83
N ASP A 767 39.15 14.09 -4.39
CA ASP A 767 39.23 13.92 -5.86
C ASP A 767 38.43 12.71 -6.34
N LYS A 768 38.38 11.65 -5.53
CA LYS A 768 37.57 10.46 -5.77
C LYS A 768 36.68 10.20 -4.56
N ALA A 769 35.37 10.17 -4.77
CA ALA A 769 34.39 9.85 -3.75
C ALA A 769 33.62 8.58 -4.12
N VAL A 770 33.41 7.69 -3.14
CA VAL A 770 32.61 6.46 -3.25
C VAL A 770 31.24 6.70 -2.64
N SER A 771 30.19 6.11 -3.21
CA SER A 771 28.83 6.16 -2.66
C SER A 771 28.80 5.67 -1.20
N PRO A 772 28.36 6.48 -0.23
CA PRO A 772 28.30 6.09 1.18
C PRO A 772 27.10 5.17 1.50
N TYR A 773 26.09 5.18 0.64
CA TYR A 773 24.87 4.36 0.71
C TYR A 773 24.87 3.23 -0.31
N LEU A 774 23.82 2.40 -0.31
CA LEU A 774 23.55 1.41 -1.35
C LEU A 774 23.08 2.09 -2.65
N PRO A 775 23.84 1.99 -3.77
CA PRO A 775 23.40 2.54 -5.05
C PRO A 775 22.24 1.76 -5.66
N ASP A 776 21.33 2.46 -6.35
CA ASP A 776 20.24 1.84 -7.11
C ASP A 776 20.79 0.98 -8.26
N PRO A 777 20.49 -0.33 -8.31
CA PRO A 777 21.02 -1.22 -9.34
C PRO A 777 20.50 -0.94 -10.75
N MET A 778 19.40 -0.20 -10.89
CA MET A 778 18.88 0.20 -12.21
C MET A 778 19.50 1.50 -12.73
N SER A 779 20.22 2.27 -11.91
CA SER A 779 20.95 3.45 -12.38
C SER A 779 22.38 3.07 -12.75
N ARG A 780 22.61 2.74 -14.02
CA ARG A 780 23.90 2.26 -14.53
C ARG A 780 24.77 3.37 -15.13
N ALA A 781 24.16 4.49 -15.47
CA ALA A 781 24.83 5.67 -15.98
C ALA A 781 24.06 6.94 -15.63
N VAL A 782 24.71 8.10 -15.78
CA VAL A 782 24.05 9.41 -15.80
C VAL A 782 23.95 9.90 -17.25
N THR A 783 22.77 10.38 -17.63
CA THR A 783 22.53 11.00 -18.94
C THR A 783 22.34 12.49 -18.75
N PHE A 784 23.08 13.29 -19.53
CA PHE A 784 22.93 14.74 -19.64
C PHE A 784 22.32 15.08 -21.01
N GLN A 785 21.29 15.92 -21.01
CA GLN A 785 20.61 16.41 -22.20
C GLN A 785 20.78 17.94 -22.32
N SER A 786 20.78 18.44 -23.55
CA SER A 786 21.01 19.86 -23.88
C SER A 786 22.42 20.33 -23.55
N VAL A 787 23.39 19.42 -23.73
CA VAL A 787 24.79 19.68 -23.40
C VAL A 787 25.40 20.67 -24.41
N PRO A 788 26.02 21.78 -23.95
CA PRO A 788 26.74 22.71 -24.83
C PRO A 788 27.77 22.01 -25.71
N GLY A 789 27.90 22.47 -26.96
CA GLY A 789 28.81 21.90 -27.96
C GLY A 789 28.29 20.65 -28.69
N MET A 790 27.19 20.03 -28.22
CA MET A 790 26.57 18.85 -28.84
C MET A 790 25.34 19.20 -29.69
N ASN A 791 25.14 18.50 -30.80
CA ASN A 791 24.04 18.76 -31.73
C ASN A 791 22.83 17.85 -31.50
N ALA A 792 21.67 18.20 -32.07
CA ALA A 792 20.50 17.32 -32.07
C ALA A 792 20.82 15.95 -32.67
N ASN A 793 20.23 14.91 -32.08
CA ASN A 793 20.48 13.50 -32.37
C ASN A 793 21.90 12.97 -32.14
N GLU A 794 22.80 13.77 -31.56
CA GLU A 794 24.15 13.36 -31.23
C GLU A 794 24.24 12.79 -29.82
N LEU A 795 24.87 11.62 -29.67
CA LEU A 795 25.19 10.98 -28.39
C LEU A 795 26.70 10.80 -28.25
N LEU A 796 27.28 11.36 -27.19
CA LEU A 796 28.58 10.96 -26.69
C LEU A 796 28.39 9.92 -25.57
N GLU A 797 28.81 8.69 -25.82
CA GLU A 797 28.68 7.58 -24.88
C GLU A 797 30.03 7.26 -24.25
N ILE A 798 30.13 7.47 -22.95
CA ILE A 798 31.30 7.17 -22.13
C ILE A 798 30.95 5.92 -21.32
N SER A 799 31.44 4.77 -21.78
CA SER A 799 31.22 3.48 -21.15
C SER A 799 32.51 2.98 -20.47
N MET A 800 32.44 1.80 -19.87
CA MET A 800 33.64 1.14 -19.34
C MET A 800 34.64 0.73 -20.45
N SER A 801 34.21 0.62 -21.71
CA SER A 801 35.08 0.29 -22.85
C SER A 801 35.71 1.51 -23.52
N GLY A 802 35.35 2.73 -23.08
CA GLY A 802 35.92 3.98 -23.58
C GLY A 802 34.86 4.98 -24.04
N VAL A 803 35.29 5.93 -24.87
CA VAL A 803 34.43 6.99 -25.41
C VAL A 803 34.04 6.63 -26.83
N SER A 804 32.74 6.67 -27.13
CA SER A 804 32.21 6.46 -28.48
C SER A 804 31.15 7.50 -28.84
N THR A 805 30.97 7.75 -30.14
CA THR A 805 29.92 8.63 -30.65
C THR A 805 28.84 7.80 -31.33
N ALA A 806 27.58 8.08 -31.04
CA ALA A 806 26.43 7.38 -31.58
C ALA A 806 25.29 8.36 -31.90
N ALA A 807 24.22 7.85 -32.52
CA ALA A 807 22.98 8.60 -32.72
C ALA A 807 21.95 8.23 -31.65
N ILE A 808 21.19 9.21 -31.18
CA ILE A 808 20.07 9.02 -30.25
C ILE A 808 18.89 9.88 -30.69
N THR A 809 17.66 9.43 -30.54
CA THR A 809 16.49 10.27 -30.87
C THR A 809 16.30 11.33 -29.78
N SER A 810 16.80 12.54 -30.02
CA SER A 810 16.70 13.68 -29.09
C SER A 810 16.75 15.00 -29.85
N ALA A 811 15.91 15.96 -29.43
CA ALA A 811 15.90 17.31 -29.98
C ALA A 811 17.16 18.13 -29.63
N THR A 812 17.97 17.67 -28.67
CA THR A 812 19.22 18.30 -28.24
C THR A 812 20.33 17.26 -28.07
N GLY A 813 21.57 17.72 -27.99
CA GLY A 813 22.72 16.84 -27.82
C GLY A 813 22.79 16.19 -26.44
N VAL A 814 23.27 14.94 -26.41
CA VAL A 814 23.24 14.06 -25.24
C VAL A 814 24.63 13.53 -24.91
N VAL A 815 24.94 13.46 -23.63
CA VAL A 815 26.14 12.75 -23.11
C VAL A 815 25.69 11.74 -22.08
N THR A 816 26.15 10.49 -22.18
CA THR A 816 25.92 9.46 -21.16
C THR A 816 27.24 9.02 -20.58
N VAL A 817 27.34 8.94 -19.25
CA VAL A 817 28.55 8.50 -18.53
C VAL A 817 28.20 7.33 -17.61
N ALA A 818 28.82 6.18 -17.86
CA ALA A 818 28.65 4.97 -17.06
C ALA A 818 29.20 5.13 -15.64
N PHE A 819 28.46 4.62 -14.66
CA PHE A 819 28.98 4.31 -13.34
C PHE A 819 29.72 2.98 -13.35
N ASP A 820 30.38 2.65 -12.24
CA ASP A 820 31.07 1.37 -12.09
C ASP A 820 30.13 0.17 -12.25
N GLY A 821 30.70 -0.93 -12.78
CA GLY A 821 30.07 -2.24 -12.93
C GLY A 821 29.41 -2.76 -11.65
N LEU A 822 28.40 -3.64 -11.76
CA LEU A 822 27.81 -4.30 -10.59
C LEU A 822 28.83 -5.15 -9.79
N ALA A 823 29.93 -5.56 -10.40
CA ALA A 823 31.04 -6.23 -9.69
C ALA A 823 31.67 -5.35 -8.59
N ASN A 824 31.58 -4.02 -8.72
CA ASN A 824 32.06 -3.07 -7.71
C ASN A 824 30.94 -2.62 -6.76
N TRP A 825 29.70 -3.06 -6.96
CA TRP A 825 28.60 -2.70 -6.07
C TRP A 825 28.81 -3.34 -4.70
N PRO A 826 28.59 -2.61 -3.58
CA PRO A 826 28.00 -1.27 -3.47
C PRO A 826 29.00 -0.09 -3.47
N ASP A 827 30.30 -0.35 -3.62
CA ASP A 827 31.38 0.66 -3.57
C ASP A 827 31.58 1.36 -4.93
N VAL A 828 30.50 1.94 -5.48
CA VAL A 828 30.50 2.67 -6.76
C VAL A 828 31.11 4.07 -6.58
N GLU A 829 32.08 4.43 -7.43
CA GLU A 829 32.67 5.77 -7.43
C GLU A 829 31.77 6.80 -8.14
N SER A 830 31.83 8.04 -7.66
CA SER A 830 31.23 9.21 -8.31
C SER A 830 31.98 9.61 -9.58
N ILE A 831 31.25 10.29 -10.46
CA ILE A 831 31.80 11.00 -11.61
C ILE A 831 32.04 12.44 -11.22
N LEU A 832 33.18 13.02 -11.61
CA LEU A 832 33.46 14.44 -11.41
C LEU A 832 32.99 15.24 -12.64
N LEU A 833 31.99 16.10 -12.46
CA LEU A 833 31.52 17.02 -13.48
C LEU A 833 32.26 18.35 -13.33
N LYS A 834 32.96 18.77 -14.40
CA LYS A 834 33.71 20.01 -14.48
C LYS A 834 33.06 20.96 -15.50
N LEU A 835 32.77 22.19 -15.06
CA LEU A 835 32.43 23.30 -15.95
C LEU A 835 33.69 24.12 -16.21
N ASP A 836 34.01 24.33 -17.48
CA ASP A 836 35.18 25.07 -17.95
C ASP A 836 34.81 26.07 -19.06
N GLU A 837 35.75 26.95 -19.43
CA GLU A 837 35.59 27.86 -20.57
C GLU A 837 35.78 27.12 -21.89
N GLY A 838 34.99 27.47 -22.91
CA GLY A 838 35.23 27.07 -24.29
C GLY A 838 33.96 26.86 -25.09
N THR A 839 34.13 26.40 -26.33
CA THR A 839 33.04 26.10 -27.27
C THR A 839 33.09 24.65 -27.77
N GLU A 840 34.11 23.89 -27.37
CA GLU A 840 34.35 22.53 -27.83
C GLU A 840 33.34 21.53 -27.23
N LYS A 841 33.26 20.37 -27.87
CA LYS A 841 32.47 19.24 -27.35
C LYS A 841 32.95 18.80 -25.95
N PRO A 842 32.07 18.18 -25.16
CA PRO A 842 32.44 17.60 -23.88
C PRO A 842 33.59 16.60 -24.02
N SER A 843 34.51 16.60 -23.05
CA SER A 843 35.68 15.72 -23.04
C SER A 843 35.74 14.89 -21.76
N TRP A 844 36.19 13.65 -21.88
CA TRP A 844 36.30 12.69 -20.78
C TRP A 844 37.76 12.42 -20.41
N ASP A 845 38.07 12.47 -19.11
CA ASP A 845 39.32 11.96 -18.54
C ASP A 845 39.02 10.72 -17.69
N ALA A 846 39.46 9.55 -18.17
CA ALA A 846 39.23 8.27 -17.52
C ALA A 846 40.04 8.09 -16.22
N GLY A 847 41.21 8.72 -16.09
CA GLY A 847 42.07 8.56 -14.92
C GLY A 847 41.48 9.24 -13.67
N THR A 848 40.86 10.40 -13.88
CA THR A 848 40.20 11.19 -12.85
C THR A 848 38.67 11.01 -12.81
N LYS A 849 38.09 10.25 -13.75
CA LYS A 849 36.64 10.12 -13.97
C LYS A 849 35.95 11.48 -14.14
N THR A 850 36.58 12.38 -14.90
CA THR A 850 36.10 13.76 -15.07
C THR A 850 35.44 13.97 -16.42
N LEU A 851 34.17 14.37 -16.41
CA LEU A 851 33.49 14.91 -17.58
C LEU A 851 33.63 16.44 -17.58
N THR A 852 34.27 17.00 -18.60
CA THR A 852 34.37 18.45 -18.79
C THR A 852 33.34 18.95 -19.79
N ILE A 853 32.44 19.83 -19.34
CA ILE A 853 31.51 20.60 -20.18
C ILE A 853 32.05 22.03 -20.29
N ARG A 854 32.00 22.60 -21.49
CA ARG A 854 32.51 23.94 -21.76
C ARG A 854 31.39 24.93 -22.06
N LEU A 855 31.54 26.15 -21.56
CA LEU A 855 30.58 27.23 -21.79
C LEU A 855 31.30 28.50 -22.24
N PRO A 856 30.87 29.14 -23.35
CA PRO A 856 31.46 30.39 -23.80
C PRO A 856 31.25 31.51 -22.78
N LYS A 857 32.12 32.53 -22.82
CA LYS A 857 31.97 33.70 -21.96
C LYS A 857 30.59 34.34 -22.13
N GLY A 858 30.00 34.77 -21.01
CA GLY A 858 28.73 35.53 -21.01
C GLY A 858 27.49 34.70 -21.33
N GLU A 859 27.64 33.40 -21.58
CA GLU A 859 26.54 32.50 -21.91
C GLU A 859 25.98 31.80 -20.66
N GLN A 860 24.77 31.28 -20.81
CA GLN A 860 24.11 30.41 -19.83
C GLN A 860 23.49 29.22 -20.54
N ALA A 861 23.48 28.06 -19.87
CA ALA A 861 22.86 26.85 -20.39
C ALA A 861 22.10 26.12 -19.29
N TRP A 862 21.03 25.42 -19.66
CA TRP A 862 20.28 24.54 -18.78
C TRP A 862 20.40 23.13 -19.30
N ILE A 863 21.11 22.29 -18.57
CA ILE A 863 21.23 20.87 -18.90
C ILE A 863 20.29 20.07 -18.00
N ARG A 864 19.62 19.08 -18.57
CA ARG A 864 18.84 18.12 -17.79
C ARG A 864 19.69 16.90 -17.51
N PHE A 865 19.67 16.37 -16.29
CA PHE A 865 20.36 15.14 -15.94
C PHE A 865 19.43 14.12 -15.28
N SER A 866 19.62 12.85 -15.62
CA SER A 866 18.77 11.74 -15.20
C SER A 866 19.58 10.43 -15.13
N SER A 867 18.99 9.42 -14.50
CA SER A 867 19.58 8.07 -14.49
C SER A 867 19.37 7.41 -15.86
N SER A 868 20.31 6.57 -16.29
CA SER A 868 20.16 5.68 -17.44
C SER A 868 20.19 4.22 -16.99
N LEU A 869 19.36 3.39 -17.63
CA LEU A 869 19.17 2.00 -17.23
C LEU A 869 20.37 1.11 -17.56
N GLY A 870 21.24 1.51 -18.49
CA GLY A 870 22.39 0.71 -18.92
C GLY A 870 23.63 1.55 -19.11
N THR A 871 24.79 0.90 -19.22
CA THR A 871 26.02 1.53 -19.69
C THR A 871 25.98 1.73 -21.21
N ASP A 872 25.42 0.77 -21.93
CA ASP A 872 25.10 0.83 -23.37
C ASP A 872 23.60 0.57 -23.62
N GLN A 873 23.21 0.45 -24.90
CA GLN A 873 21.83 0.16 -25.29
C GLN A 873 21.40 -1.27 -24.95
N THR A 874 22.28 -2.26 -25.08
CA THR A 874 21.94 -3.69 -24.86
C THR A 874 21.64 -3.96 -23.39
N GLU A 875 22.45 -3.41 -22.47
CA GLU A 875 22.19 -3.49 -21.03
C GLU A 875 20.90 -2.73 -20.67
N ALA A 876 20.68 -1.56 -21.27
CA ALA A 876 19.47 -0.77 -21.03
C ALA A 876 18.19 -1.52 -21.46
N ASP A 877 18.20 -2.17 -22.63
CA ASP A 877 17.08 -2.97 -23.12
C ASP A 877 16.79 -4.13 -22.16
N THR A 878 17.82 -4.87 -21.74
CA THR A 878 17.71 -5.99 -20.80
C THR A 878 17.12 -5.56 -19.45
N ARG A 879 17.62 -4.47 -18.87
CA ARG A 879 17.14 -3.98 -17.57
C ARG A 879 15.78 -3.32 -17.64
N SER A 880 15.43 -2.70 -18.76
CA SER A 880 14.11 -2.10 -18.96
C SER A 880 12.98 -3.14 -18.83
N ALA A 881 13.25 -4.41 -19.14
CA ALA A 881 12.29 -5.50 -18.97
C ALA A 881 11.84 -5.72 -17.51
N LEU A 882 12.60 -5.21 -16.53
CA LEU A 882 12.23 -5.24 -15.11
C LEU A 882 11.30 -4.09 -14.70
N HIS A 883 11.05 -3.13 -15.59
CA HIS A 883 10.29 -1.92 -15.29
C HIS A 883 8.85 -1.97 -15.84
N GLY A 884 7.86 -1.81 -14.95
CA GLY A 884 6.43 -1.92 -15.29
C GLY A 884 5.94 -0.90 -16.33
N HIS A 885 6.50 0.31 -16.32
CA HIS A 885 6.17 1.36 -17.29
C HIS A 885 6.58 1.06 -18.75
N MET A 886 7.35 0.00 -19.02
CA MET A 886 7.51 -0.47 -20.41
C MET A 886 6.17 -0.83 -21.04
N SER A 887 5.23 -1.37 -20.25
CA SER A 887 3.86 -1.62 -20.70
C SER A 887 3.12 -0.32 -21.06
N THR A 888 3.34 0.76 -20.31
CA THR A 888 2.77 2.10 -20.57
C THR A 888 3.35 2.68 -21.87
N LEU A 889 4.67 2.62 -22.06
CA LEU A 889 5.33 3.10 -23.28
C LEU A 889 4.89 2.33 -24.52
N ASN A 890 4.77 1.00 -24.41
CA ASN A 890 4.28 0.16 -25.51
C ASN A 890 2.83 0.51 -25.88
N LYS A 891 1.93 0.68 -24.90
CA LYS A 891 0.54 1.13 -25.15
C LYS A 891 0.47 2.53 -25.75
N ALA A 892 1.44 3.38 -25.44
CA ALA A 892 1.59 4.72 -26.01
C ALA A 892 2.20 4.72 -27.43
N ASN A 893 2.51 3.54 -28.00
CA ASN A 893 3.20 3.36 -29.29
C ASN A 893 4.62 3.98 -29.32
N VAL A 894 5.27 4.10 -28.18
CA VAL A 894 6.67 4.53 -28.09
C VAL A 894 7.56 3.35 -28.51
N THR A 895 8.15 3.44 -29.70
CA THR A 895 8.92 2.35 -30.31
C THR A 895 10.22 2.87 -30.94
N GLY A 896 11.07 1.95 -31.43
CA GLY A 896 12.28 2.28 -32.19
C GLY A 896 13.23 3.23 -31.43
N GLY A 897 13.71 4.27 -32.12
CA GLY A 897 14.65 5.25 -31.55
C GLY A 897 14.12 6.00 -30.34
N ALA A 898 12.82 6.27 -30.27
CA ALA A 898 12.21 6.95 -29.13
C ALA A 898 12.20 6.08 -27.86
N LEU A 899 11.95 4.77 -28.01
CA LEU A 899 12.04 3.82 -26.90
C LEU A 899 13.48 3.63 -26.43
N LYS A 900 14.43 3.53 -27.37
CA LYS A 900 15.87 3.50 -27.06
C LYS A 900 16.29 4.73 -26.25
N ALA A 901 15.89 5.92 -26.69
CA ALA A 901 16.11 7.16 -25.96
C ALA A 901 15.47 7.15 -24.55
N ALA A 902 14.25 6.63 -24.41
CA ALA A 902 13.56 6.55 -23.12
C ALA A 902 14.34 5.72 -22.09
N VAL A 903 14.82 4.53 -22.46
CA VAL A 903 15.60 3.64 -21.56
C VAL A 903 17.02 4.16 -21.30
N ARG A 904 17.53 5.05 -22.15
CA ARG A 904 18.81 5.77 -21.99
C ARG A 904 18.68 7.07 -21.18
N GLY A 905 17.62 7.21 -20.39
CA GLY A 905 17.47 8.30 -19.43
C GLY A 905 16.65 9.49 -19.91
N LEU A 906 16.09 9.46 -21.13
CA LEU A 906 15.38 10.63 -21.68
C LEU A 906 13.87 10.63 -21.41
N SER A 907 13.31 9.63 -20.72
CA SER A 907 11.90 9.58 -20.38
C SER A 907 11.63 10.01 -18.93
N TRP A 908 10.72 10.97 -18.74
CA TRP A 908 10.27 11.38 -17.41
C TRP A 908 9.51 10.28 -16.65
N LEU A 909 8.95 9.30 -17.36
CA LEU A 909 8.14 8.23 -16.77
C LEU A 909 8.98 7.18 -16.06
N ILE A 910 10.17 6.89 -16.59
CA ILE A 910 11.06 5.84 -16.04
C ILE A 910 12.20 6.49 -15.25
N THR A 911 12.78 7.57 -15.79
CA THR A 911 13.98 8.21 -15.26
C THR A 911 13.76 9.73 -15.19
N PRO A 912 12.91 10.21 -14.26
CA PRO A 912 12.70 11.64 -14.09
C PRO A 912 14.04 12.36 -13.88
N GLY A 913 14.18 13.51 -14.50
CA GLY A 913 15.41 14.29 -14.55
C GLY A 913 15.30 15.57 -13.73
N ARG A 914 16.47 16.10 -13.36
CA ARG A 914 16.64 17.40 -12.71
C ARG A 914 17.39 18.35 -13.63
N THR A 915 17.34 19.64 -13.34
CA THR A 915 17.99 20.66 -14.17
C THR A 915 19.22 21.22 -13.46
N LEU A 916 20.33 21.32 -14.19
CA LEU A 916 21.55 21.97 -13.77
C LEU A 916 21.76 23.24 -14.61
N HIS A 917 21.89 24.38 -13.94
CA HIS A 917 22.10 25.68 -14.56
C HIS A 917 23.60 25.99 -14.63
N LEU A 918 24.10 26.21 -15.85
CA LEU A 918 25.49 26.57 -16.12
C LEU A 918 25.57 28.06 -16.42
N VAL A 919 26.51 28.76 -15.81
CA VAL A 919 26.71 30.21 -16.00
C VAL A 919 28.18 30.51 -16.18
N HIS A 920 28.52 31.20 -17.27
CA HIS A 920 29.81 31.85 -17.43
C HIS A 920 29.65 33.35 -17.19
N ALA A 921 29.93 33.78 -15.96
CA ALA A 921 29.78 35.18 -15.57
C ALA A 921 31.01 36.01 -16.00
N THR A 922 30.75 37.13 -16.69
CA THR A 922 31.77 38.09 -17.11
C THR A 922 31.54 39.43 -16.41
N GLN A 923 32.62 40.16 -16.11
CA GLN A 923 32.53 41.45 -15.40
C GLN A 923 31.94 42.58 -16.27
N LYS A 924 32.17 42.54 -17.58
CA LYS A 924 31.63 43.50 -18.57
C LYS A 924 30.84 42.73 -19.65
N PRO A 925 29.83 43.34 -20.30
CA PRO A 925 29.20 42.78 -21.48
C PRO A 925 30.22 42.55 -22.60
N LEU A 926 30.24 41.34 -23.17
CA LEU A 926 31.17 40.99 -24.26
C LEU A 926 30.85 41.68 -25.59
N LYS A 927 29.63 42.21 -25.70
CA LYS A 927 29.17 42.99 -26.84
C LYS A 927 28.63 44.30 -26.31
N LYS A 928 28.92 45.40 -27.01
CA LYS A 928 28.30 46.69 -26.70
C LYS A 928 26.77 46.54 -26.78
N PRO A 929 26.03 46.88 -25.72
CA PRO A 929 24.58 46.78 -25.75
C PRO A 929 24.04 47.71 -26.85
N LYS A 930 23.26 47.15 -27.77
CA LYS A 930 22.60 47.89 -28.84
C LYS A 930 21.16 48.15 -28.43
N VAL A 931 20.77 49.42 -28.32
CA VAL A 931 19.36 49.80 -28.16
C VAL A 931 18.64 49.52 -29.47
N VAL A 932 17.71 48.56 -29.48
CA VAL A 932 17.01 48.14 -30.70
C VAL A 932 15.73 48.97 -30.88
N LYS A 933 15.09 49.36 -29.77
CA LYS A 933 13.90 50.23 -29.79
C LYS A 933 13.89 51.15 -28.56
N GLY A 934 13.76 52.45 -28.79
CA GLY A 934 13.51 53.43 -27.74
C GLY A 934 12.09 53.98 -27.87
N ALA A 935 11.23 53.74 -26.88
CA ALA A 935 9.90 54.31 -26.83
C ALA A 935 9.80 55.33 -25.70
N VAL A 936 9.53 56.58 -26.05
CA VAL A 936 9.18 57.61 -25.07
C VAL A 936 7.69 57.47 -24.79
N LYS A 937 7.31 57.14 -23.55
CA LYS A 937 5.89 57.21 -23.19
C LYS A 937 5.45 58.67 -23.19
N GLY A 938 4.28 58.96 -23.75
CA GLY A 938 3.70 60.31 -23.78
C GLY A 938 3.69 60.93 -22.38
N ARG A 939 4.17 62.17 -22.29
CA ARG A 939 4.18 62.96 -21.05
C ARG A 939 2.74 63.24 -20.62
N TRP A 940 2.52 63.28 -19.32
CA TRP A 940 1.26 63.80 -18.78
C TRP A 940 1.39 65.32 -18.77
N PHE A 941 0.26 66.03 -18.91
CA PHE A 941 0.23 67.48 -18.74
C PHE A 941 0.81 67.81 -17.33
N ASP A 942 1.76 68.76 -17.27
CA ASP A 942 2.58 69.16 -16.10
C ASP A 942 3.70 68.22 -15.59
N SER A 943 4.08 67.14 -16.31
CA SER A 943 5.24 66.33 -15.90
C SER A 943 6.58 66.93 -16.35
N THR A 944 7.54 67.13 -15.43
CA THR A 944 8.91 67.64 -15.71
C THR A 944 9.92 66.56 -16.11
N ASN A 945 9.55 65.29 -16.11
CA ASN A 945 10.40 64.17 -16.52
C ASN A 945 9.78 63.34 -17.66
N ALA A 946 10.62 62.63 -18.42
CA ALA A 946 10.18 61.68 -19.44
C ALA A 946 10.70 60.29 -19.10
N ARG A 947 9.87 59.26 -19.25
CA ARG A 947 10.29 57.86 -19.14
C ARG A 947 10.58 57.29 -20.53
N ILE A 948 11.81 56.83 -20.71
CA ILE A 948 12.24 56.13 -21.91
C ILE A 948 12.26 54.63 -21.57
N HIS A 949 11.49 53.85 -22.32
CA HIS A 949 11.62 52.40 -22.31
C HIS A 949 12.61 52.01 -23.42
N LEU A 950 13.74 51.45 -23.00
CA LEU A 950 14.75 50.87 -23.88
C LEU A 950 14.54 49.35 -23.91
N THR A 951 14.46 48.78 -25.10
CA THR A 951 14.55 47.34 -25.35
C THR A 951 15.62 47.06 -26.39
#